data_AF-A0AA47P5D7-F1
#
_entry.id   AF-A0AA47P5D7-F1
#
_cell.length_a   1.000
_cell.length_b   1.000
_cell.length_c   1.000
_cell.angle_alpha   90.00
_cell.angle_beta   90.00
_cell.angle_gamma   90.00
#
_symmetry.space_group_name_H-M   'P 1'
#
loop_
_entity.id
_entity.type
_entity.pdbx_description
1 polymer ?
#
loop_
_entity_poly.entity_id
_entity_poly.type
_entity_poly.pdbx_seq_one_letter_code
_entity_poly.pdbx_strand_id
1 'polypeptide(L)'
;MKHIDVLFLQETRSDVGNEADWNREWEGELVLSHNTTLSGGVGFLFSRGFTPTSLEVRHVVEGRCLLVRARFEHFNVVFINIYAPNNGTERKHFFENMNDILNSCGPEDYLFVGGDFNCTENEILDRNHAEPHPVSQHALRQLVSSHGLVDHTLNVTRDITRSIRDLETDIVDLECTSESTGNRGYIEILKTKKMALANLLDTKVQGALVRSRIQNITEMDAPSSFFFGLEKKQGQRRQIHSLLSETGQELTEPGINTGLIALDQEKAFDRVEHDFLWKVMERFGFSAGLIAKIKVLYSDIESVLKFNGGLCAPFRVHRGVRQGCALSGMLYALSLEPLLQKIRSSVRGLLLPGFNSRLVLSAYADDVIVFIKDQQDVHVLNSVIEKFSVVSAARVNWRKSEALAVGEWREGLPVLPQNLIWRREGLRYLGVYLGNKDTERKNWEEIIQKVDNKLAKWRWLHPQISFRGRVLILNNLVASMLWHRLACLDPPTGLIVQIQVKIVNFFWDKLHWIPQSVLYLSRDEGGQGLVHLASRTATFRLQFIQKYLTGPDGLVWRDVASCILRREPLICGAKMDVCCSTVPGLMAALCSSSVTCLKQLVDAAGPELTDVQALGSVLGEPGALRRLTEERVFLFKYGRGEAEPDPTDPYPEIHLCPGFTELSGPLLRHSDGETLSLHKADKKTLYTNCVKTIHKTRLCDRAECVWTGRLGGLSPQWRTLYKPPLKKRTGDLQWRILHGAIATNAFLSVLNHSVVKECPFCGLTESIFHVFTECRRLTDIFNVLTRVFNLFGVIFTAPGFICGVGFKKTEKAKCRLLNVLIGEAKMSIYLTRRDRLQGGPTLDPVTQWRYNVKARLRLEFCFHRVTGNIDVFEQQWAQEELLCRVLGVQKSIKLEKCFHMGKPFFDSDQGCIDKRKKNFSFEDLFCCTLCFLSSFVLLFSFGPLASSFLPQSPLQFPWHLF
;
A
#
# COMPACT_ATOMS: atom_id res chain seq x y z
N MET A 1 17.97 -24.60 -15.21
CA MET A 1 16.50 -24.66 -15.41
C MET A 1 16.01 -26.05 -15.02
N LYS A 2 14.71 -26.27 -14.80
CA LYS A 2 14.13 -27.62 -14.61
C LYS A 2 14.58 -28.55 -15.75
N HIS A 3 14.54 -29.88 -15.60
CA HIS A 3 14.57 -30.79 -16.75
C HIS A 3 13.37 -30.43 -17.65
N ILE A 4 13.64 -29.68 -18.72
CA ILE A 4 12.68 -29.22 -19.73
C ILE A 4 13.16 -29.84 -21.03
N ASP A 5 12.31 -30.66 -21.65
CA ASP A 5 12.67 -31.40 -22.86
C ASP A 5 12.41 -30.59 -24.13
N VAL A 6 11.33 -29.79 -24.15
CA VAL A 6 11.00 -28.88 -25.24
C VAL A 6 10.52 -27.55 -24.65
N LEU A 7 11.06 -26.43 -25.12
CA LEU A 7 10.65 -25.09 -24.75
C LEU A 7 10.10 -24.34 -25.97
N PHE A 8 8.93 -23.72 -25.81
CA PHE A 8 8.31 -22.87 -26.82
C PHE A 8 8.63 -21.42 -26.46
N LEU A 9 9.27 -20.68 -27.36
CA LEU A 9 9.68 -19.29 -27.18
C LEU A 9 8.84 -18.33 -28.04
N GLN A 10 8.46 -17.19 -27.49
CA GLN A 10 7.78 -16.09 -28.21
C GLN A 10 8.49 -14.77 -27.92
N GLU A 11 8.28 -13.78 -28.79
CA GLU A 11 8.98 -12.48 -28.75
C GLU A 11 10.50 -12.64 -28.66
N THR A 12 11.06 -13.59 -29.41
CA THR A 12 12.47 -13.95 -29.31
C THR A 12 13.41 -12.79 -29.60
N ARG A 13 12.97 -11.77 -30.38
CA ARG A 13 13.80 -10.65 -30.88
C ARG A 13 15.10 -11.14 -31.53
N SER A 14 15.06 -12.36 -32.03
CA SER A 14 16.19 -13.02 -32.67
C SER A 14 16.32 -12.57 -34.11
N ASP A 15 17.56 -12.55 -34.59
CA ASP A 15 17.91 -12.34 -35.99
C ASP A 15 19.10 -13.23 -36.36
N VAL A 16 19.42 -13.26 -37.65
CA VAL A 16 20.53 -14.07 -38.19
C VAL A 16 21.89 -13.70 -37.54
N GLY A 17 22.04 -12.47 -37.04
CA GLY A 17 23.26 -12.00 -36.41
C GLY A 17 23.47 -12.54 -34.99
N ASN A 18 22.39 -12.71 -34.22
CA ASN A 18 22.45 -13.20 -32.84
C ASN A 18 22.17 -14.71 -32.68
N GLU A 19 21.59 -15.36 -33.68
CA GLU A 19 21.32 -16.81 -33.66
C GLU A 19 22.59 -17.66 -33.42
N ALA A 20 23.74 -17.22 -33.90
CA ALA A 20 25.03 -17.89 -33.68
C ALA A 20 25.44 -17.91 -32.19
N ASP A 21 25.07 -16.90 -31.41
CA ASP A 21 25.35 -16.86 -29.97
C ASP A 21 24.38 -17.76 -29.20
N TRP A 22 23.11 -17.84 -29.63
CA TRP A 22 22.12 -18.75 -29.05
C TRP A 22 22.49 -20.23 -29.24
N ASN A 23 22.96 -20.58 -30.44
CA ASN A 23 23.50 -21.91 -30.73
C ASN A 23 24.76 -22.24 -29.93
N ARG A 24 25.52 -21.23 -29.48
CA ARG A 24 26.71 -21.44 -28.62
C ARG A 24 26.33 -21.66 -27.17
N GLU A 25 25.29 -20.98 -26.69
CA GLU A 25 24.85 -21.04 -25.29
C GLU A 25 23.91 -22.21 -24.99
N TRP A 26 23.15 -22.69 -25.98
CA TRP A 26 22.24 -23.82 -25.82
C TRP A 26 22.85 -25.13 -26.36
N GLU A 27 23.04 -26.11 -25.47
CA GLU A 27 23.66 -27.40 -25.83
C GLU A 27 22.76 -28.37 -26.62
N GLY A 28 21.49 -28.02 -26.86
CA GLY A 28 20.51 -28.85 -27.59
C GLY A 28 20.12 -28.27 -28.95
N GLU A 29 19.05 -28.80 -29.58
CA GLU A 29 18.62 -28.35 -30.91
C GLU A 29 17.76 -27.07 -30.82
N LEU A 30 18.07 -26.08 -31.65
CA LEU A 30 17.44 -24.76 -31.70
C LEU A 30 16.77 -24.56 -33.06
N VAL A 31 15.51 -24.14 -33.07
CA VAL A 31 14.80 -23.76 -34.30
C VAL A 31 14.13 -22.41 -34.09
N LEU A 32 14.50 -21.40 -34.88
CA LEU A 32 13.97 -20.04 -34.76
C LEU A 32 13.26 -19.60 -36.02
N SER A 33 12.17 -18.84 -35.87
CA SER A 33 11.58 -18.02 -36.92
C SER A 33 11.61 -16.56 -36.51
N HIS A 34 12.39 -15.77 -37.22
CA HIS A 34 12.59 -14.34 -36.95
C HIS A 34 11.41 -13.50 -37.46
N ASN A 35 11.20 -12.32 -36.87
CA ASN A 35 10.21 -11.34 -37.35
C ASN A 35 10.83 -9.93 -37.46
N THR A 36 10.94 -9.22 -36.34
CA THR A 36 11.63 -7.94 -36.25
C THR A 36 12.53 -7.92 -35.02
N THR A 37 13.63 -7.18 -35.09
CA THR A 37 14.60 -7.05 -33.98
C THR A 37 14.06 -6.23 -32.79
N LEU A 38 12.93 -5.54 -32.96
CA LEU A 38 12.29 -4.72 -31.93
C LEU A 38 11.12 -5.44 -31.23
N SER A 39 10.38 -6.29 -31.95
CA SER A 39 9.29 -7.13 -31.42
C SER A 39 8.92 -8.30 -32.34
N GLY A 40 8.59 -9.46 -31.74
CA GLY A 40 8.15 -10.66 -32.47
C GLY A 40 9.24 -11.71 -32.69
N GLY A 41 8.85 -12.84 -33.28
CA GLY A 41 9.66 -14.04 -33.45
C GLY A 41 9.21 -15.19 -32.54
N VAL A 42 9.26 -16.42 -33.05
CA VAL A 42 8.91 -17.64 -32.33
C VAL A 42 10.04 -18.66 -32.47
N GLY A 43 10.17 -19.58 -31.53
CA GLY A 43 11.22 -20.60 -31.60
C GLY A 43 11.01 -21.80 -30.69
N PHE A 44 11.80 -22.83 -30.92
CA PHE A 44 11.87 -24.04 -30.11
C PHE A 44 13.28 -24.27 -29.59
N LEU A 45 13.39 -24.65 -28.32
CA LEU A 45 14.60 -25.24 -27.76
C LEU A 45 14.31 -26.68 -27.35
N PHE A 46 14.99 -27.63 -27.97
CA PHE A 46 14.98 -29.03 -27.57
C PHE A 46 16.18 -29.28 -26.65
N SER A 47 15.96 -30.02 -25.56
CA SER A 47 17.04 -30.38 -24.64
C SER A 47 17.97 -31.42 -25.28
N ARG A 48 19.22 -31.46 -24.82
CA ARG A 48 20.20 -32.47 -25.26
C ARG A 48 19.75 -33.91 -25.00
N GLY A 49 18.88 -34.13 -24.01
CA GLY A 49 18.34 -35.46 -23.67
C GLY A 49 17.10 -35.85 -24.50
N PHE A 50 16.56 -34.93 -25.30
CA PHE A 50 15.33 -35.09 -26.06
C PHE A 50 15.57 -34.73 -27.53
N THR A 51 16.53 -35.40 -28.16
CA THR A 51 16.90 -35.15 -29.56
C THR A 51 16.14 -36.12 -30.48
N PRO A 52 15.30 -35.62 -31.39
CA PRO A 52 14.58 -36.46 -32.34
C PRO A 52 15.53 -37.04 -33.40
N THR A 53 15.11 -38.13 -34.04
CA THR A 53 15.85 -38.79 -35.12
C THR A 53 15.88 -37.95 -36.39
N SER A 54 14.84 -37.13 -36.62
CA SER A 54 14.81 -36.10 -37.65
C SER A 54 13.83 -34.98 -37.29
N LEU A 55 14.17 -33.74 -37.65
CA LEU A 55 13.26 -32.59 -37.61
C LEU A 55 12.87 -32.13 -39.00
N GLU A 56 11.56 -31.98 -39.23
CA GLU A 56 11.01 -31.24 -40.35
C GLU A 56 10.47 -29.91 -39.82
N VAL A 57 11.06 -28.80 -40.27
CA VAL A 57 10.71 -27.44 -39.84
C VAL A 57 9.94 -26.74 -40.95
N ARG A 58 8.78 -26.17 -40.61
CA ARG A 58 7.97 -25.35 -41.51
C ARG A 58 7.64 -24.00 -40.89
N HIS A 59 8.11 -22.95 -41.54
CA HIS A 59 7.73 -21.58 -41.23
C HIS A 59 6.37 -21.30 -41.84
N VAL A 60 5.31 -21.48 -41.04
CA VAL A 60 3.94 -21.32 -41.51
C VAL A 60 3.64 -19.84 -41.74
N VAL A 61 3.90 -19.02 -40.73
CA VAL A 61 3.79 -17.56 -40.81
C VAL A 61 5.08 -17.01 -40.22
N GLU A 62 5.89 -16.39 -41.06
CA GLU A 62 7.22 -15.93 -40.67
C GLU A 62 7.15 -15.08 -39.39
N GLY A 63 7.85 -15.56 -38.36
CA GLY A 63 7.97 -14.88 -37.07
C GLY A 63 6.71 -14.87 -36.20
N ARG A 64 5.69 -15.66 -36.56
CA ARG A 64 4.38 -15.74 -35.86
C ARG A 64 3.87 -17.17 -35.66
N CYS A 65 4.19 -18.09 -36.55
CA CYS A 65 3.79 -19.49 -36.44
C CYS A 65 4.89 -20.40 -36.99
N LEU A 66 5.41 -21.27 -36.13
CA LEU A 66 6.46 -22.22 -36.47
C LEU A 66 5.96 -23.62 -36.14
N LEU A 67 6.02 -24.50 -37.13
CA LEU A 67 5.69 -25.91 -37.00
C LEU A 67 6.97 -26.73 -37.08
N VAL A 68 7.16 -27.64 -36.13
CA VAL A 68 8.26 -28.59 -36.11
C VAL A 68 7.68 -29.99 -35.94
N ARG A 69 7.82 -30.83 -36.97
CA ARG A 69 7.50 -32.26 -36.89
C ARG A 69 8.77 -33.01 -36.52
N ALA A 70 8.78 -33.54 -35.31
CA ALA A 70 9.87 -34.30 -34.73
C ALA A 70 9.57 -35.80 -34.81
N ARG A 71 10.46 -36.55 -35.46
CA ARG A 71 10.35 -38.01 -35.56
C ARG A 71 11.13 -38.69 -34.45
N PHE A 72 10.47 -39.57 -33.71
CA PHE A 72 11.07 -40.51 -32.76
C PHE A 72 10.90 -41.94 -33.29
N GLU A 73 11.64 -42.91 -32.76
CA GLU A 73 11.78 -44.26 -33.36
C GLU A 73 10.45 -44.94 -33.75
N HIS A 74 9.35 -44.68 -33.02
CA HIS A 74 8.05 -45.32 -33.26
C HIS A 74 6.87 -44.36 -33.38
N PHE A 75 7.07 -43.05 -33.28
CA PHE A 75 5.98 -42.06 -33.35
C PHE A 75 6.48 -40.69 -33.80
N ASN A 76 5.56 -39.90 -34.34
CA ASN A 76 5.83 -38.50 -34.70
C ASN A 76 5.18 -37.59 -33.66
N VAL A 77 5.90 -36.52 -33.30
CA VAL A 77 5.36 -35.44 -32.49
C VAL A 77 5.40 -34.15 -33.30
N VAL A 78 4.25 -33.51 -33.44
CA VAL A 78 4.13 -32.22 -34.15
C VAL A 78 3.98 -31.12 -33.11
N PHE A 79 4.98 -30.24 -33.04
CA PHE A 79 4.98 -29.07 -32.19
C PHE A 79 4.63 -27.83 -33.02
N ILE A 80 3.66 -27.04 -32.57
CA ILE A 80 3.26 -25.79 -33.22
C ILE A 80 3.32 -24.65 -32.22
N ASN A 81 4.23 -23.69 -32.47
CA ASN A 81 4.43 -22.53 -31.62
C ASN A 81 3.84 -21.27 -32.27
N ILE A 82 2.93 -20.62 -31.54
CA ILE A 82 2.11 -19.50 -32.01
C ILE A 82 2.47 -18.21 -31.26
N TYR A 83 2.55 -17.11 -32.01
CA TYR A 83 2.52 -15.74 -31.52
C TYR A 83 1.50 -14.93 -32.34
N ALA A 84 0.23 -15.03 -31.96
CA ALA A 84 -0.89 -14.49 -32.74
C ALA A 84 -0.90 -12.95 -32.77
N PRO A 85 -1.52 -12.31 -33.78
CA PRO A 85 -1.63 -10.86 -33.86
C PRO A 85 -2.40 -10.22 -32.69
N ASN A 86 -2.01 -8.99 -32.33
CA ASN A 86 -2.72 -8.20 -31.31
C ASN A 86 -4.03 -7.60 -31.83
N ASN A 87 -4.12 -7.36 -33.14
CA ASN A 87 -5.33 -6.87 -33.78
C ASN A 87 -6.36 -8.01 -33.90
N GLY A 88 -7.57 -7.80 -33.39
CA GLY A 88 -8.61 -8.84 -33.32
C GLY A 88 -9.07 -9.38 -34.69
N THR A 89 -9.07 -8.55 -35.74
CA THR A 89 -9.46 -8.96 -37.10
C THR A 89 -8.36 -9.80 -37.75
N GLU A 90 -7.11 -9.36 -37.68
CA GLU A 90 -5.95 -10.14 -38.17
C GLU A 90 -5.81 -11.46 -37.42
N ARG A 91 -6.07 -11.45 -36.10
CA ARG A 91 -6.05 -12.65 -35.26
C ARG A 91 -7.13 -13.66 -35.62
N LYS A 92 -8.33 -13.21 -36.00
CA LYS A 92 -9.39 -14.10 -36.49
C LYS A 92 -8.93 -14.84 -37.75
N HIS A 93 -8.44 -14.11 -38.76
CA HIS A 93 -7.92 -14.70 -40.00
C HIS A 93 -6.73 -15.62 -39.74
N PHE A 94 -5.88 -15.27 -38.79
CA PHE A 94 -4.78 -16.12 -38.36
C PHE A 94 -5.28 -17.47 -37.83
N PHE A 95 -6.32 -17.51 -36.98
CA PHE A 95 -6.92 -18.77 -36.50
C PHE A 95 -7.68 -19.54 -37.58
N GLU A 96 -8.33 -18.86 -38.52
CA GLU A 96 -8.97 -19.53 -39.67
C GLU A 96 -7.94 -20.26 -40.54
N ASN A 97 -6.80 -19.62 -40.82
CA ASN A 97 -5.70 -20.22 -41.57
C ASN A 97 -5.01 -21.38 -40.81
N MET A 98 -5.13 -21.42 -39.48
CA MET A 98 -4.60 -22.52 -38.67
C MET A 98 -5.33 -23.84 -38.91
N ASN A 99 -6.59 -23.77 -39.31
CA ASN A 99 -7.42 -24.95 -39.58
C ASN A 99 -6.80 -25.84 -40.67
N ASP A 100 -6.31 -25.22 -41.76
CA ASP A 100 -5.68 -25.94 -42.87
C ASP A 100 -4.36 -26.62 -42.48
N ILE A 101 -3.65 -26.06 -41.51
CA ILE A 101 -2.39 -26.61 -40.99
C ILE A 101 -2.65 -27.82 -40.12
N LEU A 102 -3.61 -27.71 -39.21
CA LEU A 102 -3.98 -28.82 -38.33
C LEU A 102 -4.55 -29.99 -39.12
N ASN A 103 -5.33 -29.71 -40.18
CA ASN A 103 -5.80 -30.71 -41.13
C ASN A 103 -4.67 -31.41 -41.92
N SER A 104 -3.48 -30.81 -42.01
CA SER A 104 -2.30 -31.40 -42.66
C SER A 104 -1.47 -32.31 -41.74
N CYS A 105 -1.85 -32.41 -40.46
CA CYS A 105 -1.24 -33.33 -39.49
C CYS A 105 -1.82 -34.75 -39.68
N GLY A 106 -0.98 -35.77 -39.57
CA GLY A 106 -1.43 -37.16 -39.71
C GLY A 106 -2.28 -37.61 -38.52
N PRO A 107 -3.22 -38.57 -38.68
CA PRO A 107 -4.06 -39.07 -37.58
C PRO A 107 -3.28 -39.77 -36.47
N GLU A 108 -2.05 -40.22 -36.75
CA GLU A 108 -1.14 -40.88 -35.80
C GLU A 108 -0.09 -39.91 -35.22
N ASP A 109 -0.11 -38.62 -35.58
CA ASP A 109 0.81 -37.62 -35.05
C ASP A 109 0.37 -37.16 -33.64
N TYR A 110 1.29 -37.14 -32.67
CA TYR A 110 1.03 -36.50 -31.38
C TYR A 110 1.17 -34.98 -31.51
N LEU A 111 0.06 -34.26 -31.41
CA LEU A 111 0.01 -32.83 -31.64
C LEU A 111 0.11 -32.01 -30.35
N PHE A 112 1.07 -31.08 -30.32
CA PHE A 112 1.23 -30.08 -29.25
C PHE A 112 1.19 -28.67 -29.85
N VAL A 113 0.13 -27.92 -29.53
CA VAL A 113 -0.01 -26.51 -29.92
C VAL A 113 0.17 -25.65 -28.69
N GLY A 114 1.06 -24.65 -28.76
CA GLY A 114 1.36 -23.79 -27.63
C GLY A 114 1.88 -22.42 -28.06
N GLY A 115 1.98 -21.51 -27.09
CA GLY A 115 2.49 -20.15 -27.29
C GLY A 115 1.52 -19.08 -26.86
N ASP A 116 1.65 -17.88 -27.42
CA ASP A 116 0.83 -16.73 -27.10
C ASP A 116 -0.24 -16.51 -28.18
N PHE A 117 -1.46 -16.89 -27.85
CA PHE A 117 -2.62 -16.77 -28.72
C PHE A 117 -3.21 -15.35 -28.75
N ASN A 118 -2.73 -14.42 -27.91
CA ASN A 118 -3.29 -13.07 -27.74
C ASN A 118 -4.83 -13.02 -27.60
N CYS A 119 -5.45 -14.13 -27.19
CA CYS A 119 -6.88 -14.34 -27.04
C CYS A 119 -7.12 -15.44 -26.01
N THR A 120 -8.12 -15.28 -25.17
CA THR A 120 -8.46 -16.27 -24.14
C THR A 120 -9.64 -17.13 -24.54
N GLU A 121 -9.55 -18.44 -24.31
CA GLU A 121 -10.64 -19.38 -24.61
C GLU A 121 -11.82 -19.18 -23.64
N ASN A 122 -11.56 -19.02 -22.32
CA ASN A 122 -12.59 -18.88 -21.30
C ASN A 122 -12.39 -17.61 -20.44
N GLU A 123 -13.35 -16.69 -20.52
CA GLU A 123 -13.27 -15.39 -19.82
C GLU A 123 -13.27 -15.50 -18.30
N ILE A 124 -13.79 -16.59 -17.74
CA ILE A 124 -13.91 -16.81 -16.29
C ILE A 124 -12.63 -17.46 -15.74
N LEU A 125 -11.96 -18.31 -16.54
CA LEU A 125 -10.77 -19.05 -16.12
C LEU A 125 -9.47 -18.31 -16.44
N ASP A 126 -9.44 -17.59 -17.56
CA ASP A 126 -8.19 -17.08 -18.15
C ASP A 126 -8.02 -15.56 -17.97
N ARG A 127 -9.09 -14.83 -17.59
CA ARG A 127 -9.10 -13.37 -17.47
C ARG A 127 -10.00 -12.85 -16.34
N ASN A 128 -9.80 -11.60 -15.94
CA ASN A 128 -10.63 -10.90 -14.93
C ASN A 128 -11.63 -9.89 -15.56
N HIS A 129 -11.65 -9.79 -16.88
CA HIS A 129 -12.48 -8.87 -17.68
C HIS A 129 -12.86 -9.57 -18.99
N ALA A 130 -13.98 -9.18 -19.61
CA ALA A 130 -14.45 -9.75 -20.88
C ALA A 130 -13.38 -9.63 -21.98
N GLU A 131 -13.34 -10.61 -22.90
CA GLU A 131 -12.40 -10.60 -24.02
C GLU A 131 -12.73 -9.43 -24.95
N PRO A 132 -11.79 -8.49 -25.17
CA PRO A 132 -12.07 -7.28 -25.95
C PRO A 132 -12.46 -7.55 -27.41
N HIS A 133 -12.21 -8.74 -27.96
CA HIS A 133 -12.64 -9.12 -29.31
C HIS A 133 -13.31 -10.52 -29.36
N PRO A 134 -14.64 -10.61 -29.11
CA PRO A 134 -15.38 -11.88 -29.04
C PRO A 134 -15.32 -12.72 -30.32
N VAL A 135 -15.20 -12.08 -31.49
CA VAL A 135 -15.17 -12.79 -32.78
C VAL A 135 -13.90 -13.64 -32.95
N SER A 136 -12.74 -13.14 -32.48
CA SER A 136 -11.50 -13.93 -32.51
C SER A 136 -11.51 -15.06 -31.48
N GLN A 137 -12.20 -14.86 -30.35
CA GLN A 137 -12.40 -15.90 -29.35
C GLN A 137 -13.27 -17.02 -29.88
N HIS A 138 -14.34 -16.69 -30.63
CA HIS A 138 -15.17 -17.69 -31.28
C HIS A 138 -14.37 -18.53 -32.28
N ALA A 139 -13.53 -17.91 -33.11
CA ALA A 139 -12.64 -18.62 -34.04
C ALA A 139 -11.66 -19.56 -33.32
N LEU A 140 -11.09 -19.15 -32.18
CA LEU A 140 -10.23 -20.00 -31.35
C LEU A 140 -10.99 -21.20 -30.78
N ARG A 141 -12.20 -21.00 -30.23
CA ARG A 141 -13.04 -22.10 -29.71
C ARG A 141 -13.44 -23.09 -30.79
N GLN A 142 -13.74 -22.61 -32.00
CA GLN A 142 -14.02 -23.47 -33.15
C GLN A 142 -12.81 -24.30 -33.54
N LEU A 143 -11.61 -23.70 -33.57
CA LEU A 143 -10.36 -24.42 -33.85
C LEU A 143 -10.10 -25.54 -32.82
N VAL A 144 -10.24 -25.24 -31.53
CA VAL A 144 -10.07 -26.21 -30.43
C VAL A 144 -11.07 -27.36 -30.54
N SER A 145 -12.36 -27.04 -30.71
CA SER A 145 -13.44 -28.03 -30.80
C SER A 145 -13.33 -28.92 -32.03
N SER A 146 -13.07 -28.34 -33.20
CA SER A 146 -13.00 -29.07 -34.49
C SER A 146 -11.86 -30.08 -34.55
N HIS A 147 -10.77 -29.83 -33.84
CA HIS A 147 -9.57 -30.69 -33.81
C HIS A 147 -9.44 -31.50 -32.51
N GLY A 148 -10.46 -31.48 -31.65
CA GLY A 148 -10.45 -32.21 -30.38
C GLY A 148 -9.30 -31.84 -29.45
N LEU A 149 -8.79 -30.61 -29.55
CA LEU A 149 -7.67 -30.14 -28.73
C LEU A 149 -8.11 -30.04 -27.27
N VAL A 150 -7.29 -30.57 -26.37
CA VAL A 150 -7.56 -30.55 -24.94
C VAL A 150 -6.58 -29.61 -24.26
N ASP A 151 -7.09 -28.58 -23.59
CA ASP A 151 -6.28 -27.72 -22.72
C ASP A 151 -5.76 -28.55 -21.53
N HIS A 152 -4.45 -28.81 -21.53
CA HIS A 152 -3.81 -29.71 -20.59
C HIS A 152 -3.13 -28.95 -19.43
N THR A 153 -3.85 -28.05 -18.78
CA THR A 153 -3.46 -27.51 -17.47
C THR A 153 -3.92 -28.46 -16.35
N LEU A 154 -2.98 -28.97 -15.52
CA LEU A 154 -3.21 -29.94 -14.43
C LEU A 154 -4.38 -29.53 -13.51
N ASN A 155 -5.55 -30.18 -13.64
CA ASN A 155 -6.79 -29.76 -12.96
C ASN A 155 -7.54 -30.89 -12.24
N VAL A 156 -7.24 -31.06 -10.94
CA VAL A 156 -8.12 -31.70 -9.93
C VAL A 156 -9.48 -30.96 -9.83
N THR A 157 -9.55 -29.74 -10.34
CA THR A 157 -10.74 -28.88 -10.42
C THR A 157 -11.85 -29.48 -11.29
N ARG A 158 -11.53 -30.35 -12.26
CA ARG A 158 -12.50 -30.90 -13.20
C ARG A 158 -13.41 -31.95 -12.55
N ASP A 159 -12.85 -32.83 -11.73
CA ASP A 159 -13.62 -33.89 -11.05
C ASP A 159 -14.54 -33.29 -9.96
N ILE A 160 -14.05 -32.31 -9.20
CA ILE A 160 -14.86 -31.62 -8.18
C ILE A 160 -15.97 -30.78 -8.83
N THR A 161 -15.71 -30.13 -9.97
CA THR A 161 -16.73 -29.35 -10.68
C THR A 161 -17.78 -30.24 -11.35
N ARG A 162 -17.39 -31.43 -11.83
CA ARG A 162 -18.33 -32.46 -12.29
C ARG A 162 -19.19 -32.97 -11.13
N SER A 163 -18.60 -33.37 -10.00
CA SER A 163 -19.35 -33.83 -8.82
C SER A 163 -20.28 -32.77 -8.22
N ILE A 164 -19.92 -31.48 -8.31
CA ILE A 164 -20.82 -30.38 -7.93
C ILE A 164 -22.01 -30.30 -8.87
N ARG A 165 -21.80 -30.33 -10.20
CA ARG A 165 -22.90 -30.33 -11.17
C ARG A 165 -23.80 -31.54 -11.01
N ASP A 166 -23.23 -32.74 -10.87
CA ASP A 166 -23.99 -33.98 -10.70
C ASP A 166 -24.86 -33.92 -9.43
N LEU A 167 -24.33 -33.37 -8.33
CA LEU A 167 -25.09 -33.17 -7.09
C LEU A 167 -26.15 -32.08 -7.21
N GLU A 168 -25.87 -30.98 -7.91
CA GLU A 168 -26.83 -29.90 -8.17
C GLU A 168 -28.00 -30.41 -9.01
N THR A 169 -27.72 -31.18 -10.07
CA THR A 169 -28.76 -31.81 -10.92
C THR A 169 -29.59 -32.82 -10.12
N ASP A 170 -28.95 -33.71 -9.36
CA ASP A 170 -29.65 -34.67 -8.52
C ASP A 170 -30.54 -34.01 -7.45
N ILE A 171 -30.11 -32.86 -6.90
CA ILE A 171 -30.89 -32.10 -5.91
C ILE A 171 -32.13 -31.50 -6.55
N VAL A 172 -32.00 -30.90 -7.74
CA VAL A 172 -33.14 -30.32 -8.48
C VAL A 172 -34.16 -31.40 -8.84
N ASP A 173 -33.72 -32.55 -9.33
CA ASP A 173 -34.60 -33.66 -9.69
C ASP A 173 -35.32 -34.24 -8.46
N LEU A 174 -34.62 -34.37 -7.33
CA LEU A 174 -35.19 -34.83 -6.06
C LEU A 174 -36.16 -33.80 -5.44
N GLU A 175 -35.93 -32.50 -5.61
CA GLU A 175 -36.84 -31.45 -5.17
C GLU A 175 -38.18 -31.54 -5.91
N CYS A 176 -38.14 -31.59 -7.25
CA CYS A 176 -39.34 -31.76 -8.08
C CYS A 176 -40.12 -33.04 -7.75
N THR A 177 -39.40 -34.13 -7.43
CA THR A 177 -40.02 -35.42 -7.07
C THR A 177 -40.57 -35.42 -5.64
N SER A 178 -39.94 -34.68 -4.72
CA SER A 178 -40.39 -34.58 -3.32
C SER A 178 -41.66 -33.74 -3.15
N GLU A 179 -41.80 -32.68 -3.95
CA GLU A 179 -42.98 -31.80 -3.95
C GLU A 179 -44.23 -32.50 -4.48
N SER A 180 -44.07 -33.46 -5.40
CA SER A 180 -45.18 -34.21 -6.00
C SER A 180 -45.62 -35.44 -5.20
N THR A 181 -44.78 -35.99 -4.30
CA THR A 181 -45.06 -37.28 -3.63
C THR A 181 -45.08 -37.24 -2.10
N GLY A 182 -44.52 -36.21 -1.45
CA GLY A 182 -44.55 -36.06 0.02
C GLY A 182 -43.84 -37.17 0.82
N ASN A 183 -43.07 -38.04 0.15
CA ASN A 183 -42.46 -39.21 0.77
C ASN A 183 -41.20 -38.84 1.58
N ARG A 184 -41.24 -39.14 2.89
CA ARG A 184 -40.16 -38.86 3.86
C ARG A 184 -38.79 -39.42 3.45
N GLY A 185 -38.73 -40.52 2.71
CA GLY A 185 -37.46 -41.12 2.26
C GLY A 185 -36.69 -40.21 1.30
N TYR A 186 -37.38 -39.52 0.38
CA TYR A 186 -36.73 -38.59 -0.55
C TYR A 186 -36.25 -37.31 0.13
N ILE A 187 -36.95 -36.85 1.17
CA ILE A 187 -36.55 -35.68 1.96
C ILE A 187 -35.23 -35.93 2.72
N GLU A 188 -35.03 -37.14 3.24
CA GLU A 188 -33.79 -37.52 3.93
C GLU A 188 -32.59 -37.60 2.96
N ILE A 189 -32.81 -38.16 1.77
CA ILE A 189 -31.80 -38.24 0.69
C ILE A 189 -31.44 -36.83 0.19
N LEU A 190 -32.44 -35.97 0.02
CA LEU A 190 -32.26 -34.58 -0.39
C LEU A 190 -31.42 -33.78 0.62
N LYS A 191 -31.70 -33.91 1.93
CA LYS A 191 -30.89 -33.29 3.00
C LYS A 191 -29.44 -33.76 2.95
N THR A 192 -29.23 -35.05 2.74
CA THR A 192 -27.89 -35.66 2.67
C THR A 192 -27.10 -35.13 1.47
N LYS A 193 -27.73 -35.03 0.29
CA LYS A 193 -27.09 -34.48 -0.92
C LYS A 193 -26.81 -32.97 -0.81
N LYS A 194 -27.72 -32.18 -0.22
CA LYS A 194 -27.49 -30.74 0.05
C LYS A 194 -26.32 -30.51 1.01
N MET A 195 -26.18 -31.34 2.05
CA MET A 195 -25.02 -31.29 2.94
C MET A 195 -23.71 -31.66 2.22
N ALA A 196 -23.74 -32.67 1.33
CA ALA A 196 -22.58 -33.05 0.53
C ALA A 196 -22.15 -31.92 -0.42
N LEU A 197 -23.11 -31.23 -1.05
CA LEU A 197 -22.85 -30.07 -1.91
C LEU A 197 -22.26 -28.89 -1.11
N ALA A 198 -22.82 -28.57 0.05
CA ALA A 198 -22.30 -27.52 0.93
C ALA A 198 -20.85 -27.79 1.39
N ASN A 199 -20.54 -29.05 1.74
CA ASN A 199 -19.18 -29.45 2.12
C ASN A 199 -18.19 -29.35 0.94
N LEU A 200 -18.61 -29.72 -0.28
CA LEU A 200 -17.79 -29.59 -1.48
C LEU A 200 -17.54 -28.13 -1.88
N LEU A 201 -18.54 -27.26 -1.70
CA LEU A 201 -18.41 -25.82 -1.94
C LEU A 201 -17.48 -25.13 -0.92
N ASP A 202 -17.57 -25.48 0.37
CA ASP A 202 -16.66 -24.98 1.41
C ASP A 202 -15.20 -25.44 1.16
N THR A 203 -15.02 -26.70 0.76
CA THR A 203 -13.73 -27.27 0.36
C THR A 203 -13.19 -26.64 -0.93
N LYS A 204 -14.07 -26.24 -1.87
CA LYS A 204 -13.72 -25.53 -3.11
C LYS A 204 -13.28 -24.10 -2.83
N VAL A 205 -13.90 -23.38 -1.89
CA VAL A 205 -13.49 -22.01 -1.52
C VAL A 205 -12.16 -22.02 -0.74
N GLN A 206 -12.01 -22.90 0.25
CA GLN A 206 -10.75 -23.07 1.00
C GLN A 206 -9.60 -23.50 0.08
N GLY A 207 -9.87 -24.47 -0.79
CA GLY A 207 -8.88 -24.97 -1.73
C GLY A 207 -8.61 -24.04 -2.91
N ALA A 208 -9.58 -23.28 -3.44
CA ALA A 208 -9.37 -22.32 -4.52
C ALA A 208 -8.57 -21.08 -4.06
N LEU A 209 -8.73 -20.67 -2.81
CA LEU A 209 -7.92 -19.61 -2.19
C LEU A 209 -6.44 -20.00 -2.05
N VAL A 210 -6.16 -21.29 -1.86
CA VAL A 210 -4.80 -21.84 -1.74
C VAL A 210 -4.23 -22.22 -3.12
N ARG A 211 -5.07 -22.72 -4.04
CA ARG A 211 -4.68 -23.19 -5.38
C ARG A 211 -4.49 -22.07 -6.40
N SER A 212 -5.11 -20.90 -6.25
CA SER A 212 -5.11 -19.88 -7.32
C SER A 212 -3.82 -19.05 -7.47
N ARG A 213 -2.76 -19.27 -6.65
CA ARG A 213 -1.56 -18.40 -6.70
C ARG A 213 -0.19 -19.05 -6.53
N ILE A 214 -0.06 -20.37 -6.49
CA ILE A 214 1.27 -21.00 -6.44
C ILE A 214 1.32 -22.18 -7.41
N GLN A 215 1.70 -21.90 -8.66
CA GLN A 215 2.00 -22.93 -9.65
C GLN A 215 3.53 -23.09 -9.85
N ASN A 216 4.33 -22.08 -9.49
CA ASN A 216 5.79 -22.10 -9.61
C ASN A 216 6.57 -21.60 -8.39
N ILE A 217 7.82 -22.04 -8.27
CA ILE A 217 8.74 -21.69 -7.16
C ILE A 217 9.13 -20.19 -7.17
N THR A 218 9.10 -19.55 -8.34
CA THR A 218 9.31 -18.11 -8.54
C THR A 218 8.14 -17.25 -8.05
N GLU A 219 6.96 -17.85 -7.90
CA GLU A 219 5.77 -17.21 -7.35
C GLU A 219 5.68 -17.38 -5.83
N MET A 220 6.72 -17.86 -5.14
CA MET A 220 6.73 -17.99 -3.67
C MET A 220 7.07 -16.68 -2.93
N ASP A 221 7.62 -15.66 -3.60
CA ASP A 221 7.87 -14.31 -3.03
C ASP A 221 6.69 -13.33 -3.28
N ALA A 222 5.93 -13.53 -4.36
CA ALA A 222 4.68 -12.81 -4.64
C ALA A 222 3.52 -12.98 -3.61
N PRO A 223 3.32 -14.14 -2.92
CA PRO A 223 2.22 -14.37 -1.99
C PRO A 223 2.47 -13.67 -0.67
N SER A 224 3.70 -13.23 -0.36
CA SER A 224 3.96 -12.38 0.80
C SER A 224 3.05 -11.15 0.76
N SER A 225 2.85 -10.50 -0.40
CA SER A 225 1.95 -9.34 -0.51
C SER A 225 0.46 -9.67 -0.28
N PHE A 226 0.02 -10.87 -0.68
CA PHE A 226 -1.35 -11.35 -0.52
C PHE A 226 -1.61 -11.87 0.89
N PHE A 227 -0.65 -12.56 1.51
CA PHE A 227 -0.76 -13.09 2.87
C PHE A 227 -0.40 -12.06 3.94
N PHE A 228 0.56 -11.15 3.73
CA PHE A 228 0.61 -9.89 4.49
C PHE A 228 -0.65 -9.06 4.22
N GLY A 229 -1.25 -9.18 3.03
CA GLY A 229 -2.56 -8.62 2.70
C GLY A 229 -3.72 -9.30 3.45
N LEU A 230 -3.63 -10.61 3.75
CA LEU A 230 -4.55 -11.39 4.57
C LEU A 230 -4.28 -11.19 6.05
N GLU A 231 -3.05 -11.05 6.53
CA GLU A 231 -2.71 -10.60 7.89
C GLU A 231 -3.15 -9.16 8.09
N LYS A 232 -3.05 -8.31 7.07
CA LYS A 232 -3.53 -6.92 7.11
C LYS A 232 -5.05 -6.84 6.95
N LYS A 233 -5.70 -7.75 6.21
CA LYS A 233 -7.16 -7.92 6.18
C LYS A 233 -7.68 -8.62 7.44
N GLN A 234 -6.94 -9.56 8.05
CA GLN A 234 -7.32 -10.35 9.24
C GLN A 234 -7.04 -9.61 10.54
N GLY A 235 -5.92 -8.88 10.63
CA GLY A 235 -5.66 -7.88 11.67
C GLY A 235 -6.62 -6.70 11.59
N GLN A 236 -7.22 -6.44 10.42
CA GLN A 236 -8.37 -5.55 10.25
C GLN A 236 -9.74 -6.22 10.51
N ARG A 237 -9.79 -7.56 10.65
CA ARG A 237 -11.01 -8.35 10.93
C ARG A 237 -11.15 -8.74 12.40
N ARG A 238 -10.27 -8.31 13.30
CA ARG A 238 -10.33 -8.75 14.71
C ARG A 238 -9.81 -7.65 15.61
N GLN A 239 -10.68 -6.69 15.89
CA GLN A 239 -10.44 -5.73 16.96
C GLN A 239 -11.66 -5.77 17.88
N ILE A 240 -11.51 -6.45 19.01
CA ILE A 240 -12.41 -6.31 20.14
C ILE A 240 -11.75 -5.24 21.02
N HIS A 241 -12.40 -4.09 21.13
CA HIS A 241 -11.78 -2.87 21.67
C HIS A 241 -11.98 -2.71 23.18
N SER A 242 -13.17 -3.02 23.68
CA SER A 242 -13.52 -3.11 25.10
C SER A 242 -14.97 -3.59 25.21
N LEU A 243 -15.39 -4.00 26.42
CA LEU A 243 -16.77 -4.33 26.76
C LEU A 243 -17.27 -3.21 27.70
N LEU A 244 -18.26 -2.39 27.28
CA LEU A 244 -18.76 -1.21 28.03
C LEU A 244 -20.24 -1.36 28.49
N SER A 245 -20.54 -0.89 29.70
CA SER A 245 -21.85 -0.94 30.38
C SER A 245 -22.76 0.25 30.03
N GLU A 246 -24.01 0.20 30.51
CA GLU A 246 -25.11 1.13 30.21
C GLU A 246 -24.88 2.59 30.65
N THR A 247 -23.85 2.90 31.44
CA THR A 247 -23.54 4.26 31.93
C THR A 247 -22.24 4.87 31.37
N GLY A 248 -21.61 4.21 30.39
CA GLY A 248 -20.29 4.64 29.88
C GLY A 248 -19.12 4.31 30.83
N GLN A 249 -19.36 3.46 31.81
CA GLN A 249 -18.32 2.68 32.51
C GLN A 249 -18.12 1.33 31.80
N GLU A 250 -16.98 0.69 32.06
CA GLU A 250 -16.67 -0.64 31.53
C GLU A 250 -17.66 -1.69 32.07
N LEU A 251 -17.93 -2.78 31.32
CA LEU A 251 -18.83 -3.86 31.77
C LEU A 251 -18.29 -4.53 33.04
N THR A 252 -18.75 -4.02 34.17
CA THR A 252 -18.91 -4.74 35.41
C THR A 252 -20.33 -4.52 35.91
N GLU A 253 -21.35 -5.07 35.23
CA GLU A 253 -22.70 -5.31 35.78
C GLU A 253 -23.39 -6.47 35.00
N PRO A 254 -24.33 -7.21 35.61
CA PRO A 254 -24.21 -8.64 35.92
C PRO A 254 -24.62 -9.57 34.76
N GLY A 255 -23.80 -10.59 34.47
CA GLY A 255 -24.28 -11.78 33.75
C GLY A 255 -23.28 -12.54 32.87
N ILE A 256 -22.17 -11.92 32.44
CA ILE A 256 -21.21 -12.59 31.54
C ILE A 256 -19.82 -12.64 32.20
N ASN A 257 -19.55 -13.75 32.88
CA ASN A 257 -18.19 -14.11 33.29
C ASN A 257 -17.47 -14.75 32.09
N THR A 258 -16.32 -14.21 31.70
CA THR A 258 -15.49 -14.81 30.65
C THR A 258 -14.01 -14.66 30.97
N GLY A 259 -13.25 -15.70 30.67
CA GLY A 259 -11.80 -15.73 30.81
C GLY A 259 -11.15 -15.63 29.45
N LEU A 260 -10.06 -14.88 29.34
CA LEU A 260 -9.22 -14.86 28.14
C LEU A 260 -7.88 -15.50 28.51
N ILE A 261 -7.53 -16.59 27.84
CA ILE A 261 -6.22 -17.22 27.99
C ILE A 261 -5.43 -16.94 26.73
N ALA A 262 -4.38 -16.11 26.85
CA ALA A 262 -3.39 -15.87 25.81
C ALA A 262 -2.29 -16.93 25.92
N LEU A 263 -2.22 -17.83 24.94
CA LEU A 263 -1.25 -18.91 24.87
C LEU A 263 0.04 -18.42 24.21
N ASP A 264 1.17 -18.58 24.90
CA ASP A 264 2.51 -18.36 24.34
C ASP A 264 3.07 -19.70 23.83
N GLN A 265 3.48 -19.77 22.57
CA GLN A 265 4.09 -20.98 22.00
C GLN A 265 5.61 -20.98 22.25
N GLU A 266 6.14 -22.08 22.79
CA GLU A 266 7.58 -22.23 23.00
C GLU A 266 8.26 -22.38 21.63
N LYS A 267 9.06 -21.40 21.21
CA LYS A 267 9.85 -21.44 19.96
C LYS A 267 9.00 -21.88 18.74
N ALA A 268 7.89 -21.17 18.52
CA ALA A 268 6.86 -21.47 17.51
C ALA A 268 7.39 -22.02 16.17
N PHE A 269 8.30 -21.30 15.50
CA PHE A 269 8.84 -21.70 14.21
C PHE A 269 9.79 -22.91 14.30
N ASP A 270 10.59 -22.99 15.36
CA ASP A 270 11.67 -23.98 15.49
C ASP A 270 11.17 -25.38 15.88
N ARG A 271 9.93 -25.48 16.38
CA ARG A 271 9.33 -26.74 16.84
C ARG A 271 8.42 -27.42 15.82
N VAL A 272 8.20 -26.81 14.66
CA VAL A 272 7.34 -27.39 13.62
C VAL A 272 7.94 -28.70 13.14
N GLU A 273 7.27 -29.81 13.46
CA GLU A 273 7.67 -31.14 13.00
C GLU A 273 7.32 -31.33 11.53
N HIS A 274 8.31 -31.66 10.70
CA HIS A 274 8.15 -31.71 9.25
C HIS A 274 7.16 -32.80 8.83
N ASP A 275 7.26 -34.00 9.40
CA ASP A 275 6.36 -35.11 9.07
C ASP A 275 4.90 -34.82 9.39
N PHE A 276 4.66 -34.12 10.51
CA PHE A 276 3.33 -33.64 10.87
C PHE A 276 2.84 -32.62 9.84
N LEU A 277 3.65 -31.63 9.49
CA LEU A 277 3.32 -30.60 8.50
C LEU A 277 2.96 -31.22 7.14
N TRP A 278 3.70 -32.23 6.67
CA TRP A 278 3.40 -32.92 5.41
C TRP A 278 2.04 -33.58 5.43
N LYS A 279 1.72 -34.32 6.50
CA LYS A 279 0.40 -34.96 6.68
C LYS A 279 -0.73 -33.93 6.75
N VAL A 280 -0.49 -32.79 7.40
CA VAL A 280 -1.46 -31.69 7.42
C VAL A 280 -1.69 -31.18 6.00
N MET A 281 -0.63 -30.90 5.24
CA MET A 281 -0.76 -30.45 3.85
C MET A 281 -1.50 -31.47 2.96
N GLU A 282 -1.21 -32.76 3.11
CA GLU A 282 -1.95 -33.82 2.42
C GLU A 282 -3.44 -33.77 2.78
N ARG A 283 -3.78 -33.61 4.07
CA ARG A 283 -5.17 -33.52 4.54
C ARG A 283 -5.90 -32.28 4.04
N PHE A 284 -5.21 -31.16 3.86
CA PHE A 284 -5.76 -29.94 3.27
C PHE A 284 -5.89 -30.02 1.74
N GLY A 285 -5.50 -31.13 1.11
CA GLY A 285 -5.68 -31.38 -0.32
C GLY A 285 -4.64 -30.71 -1.21
N PHE A 286 -3.45 -30.42 -0.69
CA PHE A 286 -2.33 -29.95 -1.50
C PHE A 286 -1.82 -31.07 -2.42
N SER A 287 -1.41 -30.73 -3.64
CA SER A 287 -0.93 -31.74 -4.60
C SER A 287 0.40 -32.36 -4.15
N ALA A 288 0.56 -33.67 -4.41
CA ALA A 288 1.79 -34.39 -4.07
C ALA A 288 3.04 -33.72 -4.65
N GLY A 289 2.95 -33.17 -5.88
CA GLY A 289 4.05 -32.44 -6.51
C GLY A 289 4.47 -31.16 -5.78
N LEU A 290 3.51 -30.41 -5.20
CA LEU A 290 3.83 -29.21 -4.41
C LEU A 290 4.45 -29.59 -3.05
N ILE A 291 3.90 -30.62 -2.40
CA ILE A 291 4.45 -31.14 -1.15
C ILE A 291 5.88 -31.65 -1.36
N ALA A 292 6.14 -32.38 -2.45
CA ALA A 292 7.49 -32.84 -2.80
C ALA A 292 8.48 -31.69 -2.99
N LYS A 293 8.09 -30.62 -3.69
CA LYS A 293 8.93 -29.41 -3.87
C LYS A 293 9.24 -28.74 -2.54
N ILE A 294 8.25 -28.63 -1.64
CA ILE A 294 8.47 -28.05 -0.32
C ILE A 294 9.35 -28.97 0.53
N LYS A 295 9.15 -30.29 0.49
CA LYS A 295 10.03 -31.27 1.14
C LYS A 295 11.49 -31.09 0.72
N VAL A 296 11.78 -30.86 -0.56
CA VAL A 296 13.16 -30.58 -1.03
C VAL A 296 13.77 -29.35 -0.35
N LEU A 297 13.00 -28.28 -0.13
CA LEU A 297 13.49 -27.09 0.58
C LEU A 297 13.82 -27.38 2.06
N TYR A 298 13.21 -28.41 2.63
CA TYR A 298 13.39 -28.81 4.02
C TYR A 298 14.18 -30.12 4.21
N SER A 299 14.69 -30.72 3.13
CA SER A 299 15.53 -31.92 3.17
C SER A 299 17.00 -31.56 3.33
N ASP A 300 17.74 -32.36 4.12
CA ASP A 300 19.19 -32.22 4.33
C ASP A 300 19.66 -30.78 4.67
N ILE A 301 18.84 -30.03 5.40
CA ILE A 301 19.20 -28.66 5.79
C ILE A 301 20.30 -28.71 6.84
N GLU A 302 21.36 -27.95 6.60
CA GLU A 302 22.40 -27.67 7.60
C GLU A 302 22.36 -26.20 8.01
N SER A 303 22.66 -25.93 9.27
CA SER A 303 22.80 -24.59 9.83
C SER A 303 24.15 -24.43 10.50
N VAL A 304 24.65 -23.21 10.52
CA VAL A 304 25.93 -22.85 11.13
C VAL A 304 25.69 -21.70 12.10
N LEU A 305 26.21 -21.82 13.33
CA LEU A 305 26.16 -20.73 14.31
C LEU A 305 27.34 -19.78 14.12
N LYS A 306 27.08 -18.47 14.20
CA LYS A 306 28.13 -17.45 14.29
C LYS A 306 28.29 -17.02 15.74
N PHE A 307 29.45 -17.28 16.33
CA PHE A 307 29.78 -16.92 17.72
C PHE A 307 31.08 -16.12 17.76
N ASN A 308 31.08 -14.95 18.39
CA ASN A 308 32.25 -14.05 18.51
C ASN A 308 32.99 -13.77 17.17
N GLY A 309 32.25 -13.72 16.06
CA GLY A 309 32.82 -13.48 14.73
C GLY A 309 33.28 -14.73 13.97
N GLY A 310 33.42 -15.88 14.64
CA GLY A 310 33.72 -17.18 14.04
C GLY A 310 32.46 -17.98 13.68
N LEU A 311 32.59 -18.91 12.73
CA LEU A 311 31.54 -19.85 12.35
C LEU A 311 31.83 -21.23 12.95
N CYS A 312 30.82 -21.88 13.53
CA CYS A 312 30.92 -23.24 14.05
C CYS A 312 30.87 -24.30 12.94
N ALA A 313 31.02 -25.58 13.29
CA ALA A 313 30.72 -26.68 12.36
C ALA A 313 29.23 -26.69 11.98
N PRO A 314 28.88 -27.06 10.74
CA PRO A 314 27.48 -27.26 10.33
C PRO A 314 26.80 -28.35 11.17
N PHE A 315 25.54 -28.14 11.50
CA PHE A 315 24.68 -29.14 12.13
C PHE A 315 23.37 -29.28 11.36
N ARG A 316 22.84 -30.50 11.29
CA ARG A 316 21.59 -30.79 10.58
C ARG A 316 20.37 -30.29 11.35
N VAL A 317 19.42 -29.71 10.62
CA VAL A 317 18.15 -29.21 11.14
C VAL A 317 17.05 -30.23 10.81
N HIS A 318 16.64 -30.98 11.83
CA HIS A 318 15.61 -32.03 11.68
C HIS A 318 14.17 -31.52 11.81
N ARG A 319 13.96 -30.34 12.42
CA ARG A 319 12.65 -29.75 12.62
C ARG A 319 12.71 -28.23 12.56
N GLY A 320 11.56 -27.63 12.34
CA GLY A 320 11.36 -26.19 12.32
C GLY A 320 11.30 -25.60 10.92
N VAL A 321 10.68 -24.44 10.81
CA VAL A 321 10.56 -23.65 9.58
C VAL A 321 11.50 -22.44 9.62
N ARG A 322 12.10 -22.09 8.48
CA ARG A 322 13.16 -21.08 8.37
C ARG A 322 12.64 -19.66 8.65
N GLN A 323 12.96 -19.10 9.81
CA GLN A 323 12.61 -17.70 10.11
C GLN A 323 13.22 -16.74 9.08
N GLY A 324 12.42 -15.80 8.58
CA GLY A 324 12.83 -14.86 7.51
C GLY A 324 12.63 -15.39 6.08
N CYS A 325 12.30 -16.68 5.89
CA CYS A 325 11.86 -17.20 4.60
C CYS A 325 10.38 -16.85 4.35
N ALA A 326 10.06 -16.35 3.15
CA ALA A 326 8.71 -15.96 2.75
C ALA A 326 7.65 -17.06 2.96
N LEU A 327 8.02 -18.33 2.78
CA LEU A 327 7.11 -19.48 2.92
C LEU A 327 6.84 -19.87 4.38
N SER A 328 7.76 -19.57 5.30
CA SER A 328 7.75 -20.18 6.64
C SER A 328 6.57 -19.72 7.50
N GLY A 329 6.11 -18.48 7.36
CA GLY A 329 4.89 -18.01 8.04
C GLY A 329 3.64 -18.78 7.62
N MET A 330 3.56 -19.17 6.34
CA MET A 330 2.42 -19.93 5.81
C MET A 330 2.44 -21.38 6.31
N LEU A 331 3.61 -22.02 6.29
CA LEU A 331 3.77 -23.38 6.78
C LEU A 331 3.50 -23.46 8.29
N TYR A 332 3.92 -22.45 9.05
CA TYR A 332 3.58 -22.36 10.46
C TYR A 332 2.06 -22.25 10.68
N ALA A 333 1.38 -21.34 9.97
CA ALA A 333 -0.07 -21.20 10.07
C ALA A 333 -0.82 -22.50 9.72
N LEU A 334 -0.39 -23.21 8.67
CA LEU A 334 -0.94 -24.53 8.31
C LEU A 334 -0.73 -25.54 9.42
N SER A 335 0.47 -25.60 10.02
CA SER A 335 0.76 -26.52 11.13
C SER A 335 -0.10 -26.23 12.36
N LEU A 336 -0.47 -24.96 12.61
CA LEU A 336 -1.26 -24.55 13.78
C LEU A 336 -2.78 -24.74 13.58
N GLU A 337 -3.29 -24.67 12.34
CA GLU A 337 -4.72 -24.70 12.05
C GLU A 337 -5.47 -25.94 12.61
N PRO A 338 -4.91 -27.16 12.61
CA PRO A 338 -5.55 -28.31 13.26
C PRO A 338 -5.85 -28.09 14.76
N LEU A 339 -4.94 -27.41 15.48
CA LEU A 339 -5.18 -27.04 16.88
C LEU A 339 -6.34 -26.05 16.98
N LEU A 340 -6.33 -25.01 16.14
CA LEU A 340 -7.37 -23.98 16.15
C LEU A 340 -8.75 -24.55 15.83
N GLN A 341 -8.85 -25.45 14.84
CA GLN A 341 -10.10 -26.15 14.51
C GLN A 341 -10.58 -27.02 15.67
N LYS A 342 -9.66 -27.73 16.35
CA LYS A 342 -10.03 -28.56 17.49
C LYS A 342 -10.54 -27.73 18.67
N ILE A 343 -9.92 -26.57 18.94
CA ILE A 343 -10.39 -25.64 19.96
C ILE A 343 -11.78 -25.09 19.59
N ARG A 344 -11.98 -24.61 18.34
CA ARG A 344 -13.28 -24.08 17.87
C ARG A 344 -14.43 -25.07 18.00
N SER A 345 -14.17 -26.36 17.80
CA SER A 345 -15.20 -27.41 17.88
C SER A 345 -15.40 -27.97 19.29
N SER A 346 -14.43 -27.84 20.19
CA SER A 346 -14.47 -28.48 21.52
C SER A 346 -14.76 -27.50 22.66
N VAL A 347 -14.30 -26.24 22.56
CA VAL A 347 -14.49 -25.22 23.60
C VAL A 347 -15.80 -24.48 23.35
N ARG A 348 -16.61 -24.28 24.40
CA ARG A 348 -17.91 -23.58 24.25
C ARG A 348 -17.70 -22.09 24.02
N GLY A 349 -16.75 -21.47 24.72
CA GLY A 349 -16.42 -20.07 24.54
C GLY A 349 -17.56 -19.14 24.95
N LEU A 350 -17.52 -17.91 24.43
CA LEU A 350 -18.45 -16.84 24.78
C LEU A 350 -19.60 -16.75 23.78
N LEU A 351 -20.84 -16.79 24.28
CA LEU A 351 -22.03 -16.44 23.49
C LEU A 351 -22.40 -14.99 23.82
N LEU A 352 -22.43 -14.14 22.80
CA LEU A 352 -22.86 -12.75 22.97
C LEU A 352 -24.40 -12.66 22.91
N PRO A 353 -25.05 -11.87 23.78
CA PRO A 353 -26.49 -11.67 23.71
C PRO A 353 -26.93 -11.14 22.34
N GLY A 354 -27.92 -11.79 21.73
CA GLY A 354 -28.47 -11.42 20.42
C GLY A 354 -27.73 -11.98 19.20
N PHE A 355 -26.82 -12.95 19.38
CA PHE A 355 -26.08 -13.60 18.30
C PHE A 355 -26.11 -15.12 18.42
N ASN A 356 -26.18 -15.81 17.28
CA ASN A 356 -26.17 -17.28 17.22
C ASN A 356 -24.76 -17.87 17.19
N SER A 357 -23.74 -17.06 16.90
CA SER A 357 -22.34 -17.49 16.75
C SER A 357 -21.54 -17.34 18.04
N ARG A 358 -20.78 -18.37 18.41
CA ARG A 358 -19.92 -18.37 19.61
C ARG A 358 -18.54 -17.80 19.31
N LEU A 359 -18.06 -16.92 20.17
CA LEU A 359 -16.69 -16.42 20.17
C LEU A 359 -15.81 -17.36 20.97
N VAL A 360 -15.04 -18.21 20.27
CA VAL A 360 -14.24 -19.27 20.90
C VAL A 360 -12.75 -18.92 20.99
N LEU A 361 -12.17 -18.39 19.91
CA LEU A 361 -10.75 -18.02 19.90
C LEU A 361 -10.45 -16.90 18.90
N SER A 362 -9.35 -16.20 19.15
CA SER A 362 -8.70 -15.27 18.22
C SER A 362 -7.23 -15.64 18.11
N ALA A 363 -6.74 -15.90 16.90
CA ALA A 363 -5.34 -16.23 16.65
C ALA A 363 -4.72 -15.23 15.67
N TYR A 364 -3.47 -14.83 15.94
CA TYR A 364 -2.61 -14.05 15.06
C TYR A 364 -1.21 -14.65 15.10
N ALA A 365 -0.79 -15.32 14.02
CA ALA A 365 0.45 -16.12 14.02
C ALA A 365 0.50 -17.06 15.25
N ASP A 366 1.48 -16.89 16.13
CA ASP A 366 1.67 -17.64 17.37
C ASP A 366 0.87 -17.10 18.57
N ASP A 367 0.38 -15.86 18.52
CA ASP A 367 -0.48 -15.27 19.56
C ASP A 367 -1.91 -15.85 19.46
N VAL A 368 -2.25 -16.78 20.35
CA VAL A 368 -3.59 -17.40 20.39
C VAL A 368 -4.31 -17.03 21.68
N ILE A 369 -5.42 -16.30 21.57
CA ILE A 369 -6.36 -16.03 22.67
C ILE A 369 -7.52 -17.01 22.58
N VAL A 370 -7.81 -17.71 23.68
CA VAL A 370 -8.98 -18.58 23.83
C VAL A 370 -9.95 -17.96 24.83
N PHE A 371 -11.22 -17.93 24.49
CA PHE A 371 -12.30 -17.48 25.36
C PHE A 371 -12.83 -18.66 26.17
N ILE A 372 -12.86 -18.49 27.49
CA ILE A 372 -13.21 -19.52 28.47
C ILE A 372 -14.48 -19.11 29.19
N LYS A 373 -15.49 -19.98 29.16
CA LYS A 373 -16.74 -19.77 29.90
C LYS A 373 -16.61 -20.17 31.37
N ASP A 374 -16.06 -21.36 31.64
CA ASP A 374 -16.01 -21.95 32.98
C ASP A 374 -14.87 -23.00 33.08
N GLN A 375 -14.82 -23.74 34.19
CA GLN A 375 -13.82 -24.78 34.46
C GLN A 375 -13.78 -25.90 33.41
N GLN A 376 -14.92 -26.27 32.83
CA GLN A 376 -14.97 -27.35 31.84
C GLN A 376 -14.25 -26.93 30.55
N ASP A 377 -14.38 -25.66 30.14
CA ASP A 377 -13.66 -25.13 28.99
C ASP A 377 -12.13 -25.17 29.20
N VAL A 378 -11.65 -24.92 30.43
CA VAL A 378 -10.22 -25.04 30.78
C VAL A 378 -9.74 -26.48 30.68
N HIS A 379 -10.51 -27.45 31.17
CA HIS A 379 -10.17 -28.88 31.08
C HIS A 379 -10.08 -29.35 29.64
N VAL A 380 -11.07 -28.97 28.81
CA VAL A 380 -11.08 -29.29 27.38
C VAL A 380 -9.89 -28.66 26.67
N LEU A 381 -9.61 -27.38 26.93
CA LEU A 381 -8.46 -26.69 26.35
C LEU A 381 -7.15 -27.40 26.69
N ASN A 382 -6.93 -27.74 27.97
CA ASN A 382 -5.71 -28.42 28.39
C ASN A 382 -5.56 -29.80 27.72
N SER A 383 -6.65 -30.59 27.66
CA SER A 383 -6.64 -31.89 26.98
C SER A 383 -6.33 -31.78 25.48
N VAL A 384 -6.88 -30.76 24.81
CA VAL A 384 -6.62 -30.50 23.39
C VAL A 384 -5.16 -30.09 23.17
N ILE A 385 -4.61 -29.22 24.01
CA ILE A 385 -3.20 -28.79 23.93
C ILE A 385 -2.26 -29.98 24.17
N GLU A 386 -2.52 -30.81 25.17
CA GLU A 386 -1.70 -31.99 25.47
C GLU A 386 -1.69 -32.98 24.30
N LYS A 387 -2.87 -33.32 23.76
CA LYS A 387 -2.97 -34.20 22.58
C LYS A 387 -2.26 -33.62 21.37
N PHE A 388 -2.42 -32.32 21.12
CA PHE A 388 -1.74 -31.65 20.02
C PHE A 388 -0.22 -31.68 20.18
N SER A 389 0.28 -31.46 21.40
CA SER A 389 1.72 -31.45 21.68
C SER A 389 2.41 -32.78 21.37
N VAL A 390 1.71 -33.89 21.58
CA VAL A 390 2.21 -35.24 21.27
C VAL A 390 2.35 -35.46 19.77
N VAL A 391 1.41 -34.96 18.96
CA VAL A 391 1.38 -35.23 17.51
C VAL A 391 2.15 -34.23 16.67
N SER A 392 2.29 -32.98 17.12
CA SER A 392 2.92 -31.89 16.34
C SER A 392 4.29 -31.45 16.88
N ALA A 393 4.69 -31.97 18.05
CA ALA A 393 5.85 -31.53 18.84
C ALA A 393 5.80 -30.05 19.31
N ALA A 394 4.71 -29.33 19.01
CA ALA A 394 4.47 -27.98 19.49
C ALA A 394 4.23 -27.99 21.00
N ARG A 395 4.64 -26.93 21.70
CA ARG A 395 4.50 -26.83 23.15
C ARG A 395 4.11 -25.43 23.56
N VAL A 396 3.13 -25.34 24.45
CA VAL A 396 2.74 -24.09 25.10
C VAL A 396 3.68 -23.80 26.28
N ASN A 397 4.12 -22.56 26.37
CA ASN A 397 4.90 -22.03 27.48
C ASN A 397 4.00 -21.36 28.51
N TRP A 398 3.45 -22.17 29.42
CA TRP A 398 2.52 -21.70 30.47
C TRP A 398 3.07 -20.59 31.38
N ARG A 399 4.40 -20.48 31.52
CA ARG A 399 5.03 -19.41 32.32
C ARG A 399 4.97 -18.04 31.63
N LYS A 400 4.91 -18.02 30.30
CA LYS A 400 4.80 -16.79 29.50
C LYS A 400 3.37 -16.52 29.03
N SER A 401 2.53 -17.56 28.99
CA SER A 401 1.10 -17.40 28.80
C SER A 401 0.51 -16.45 29.85
N GLU A 402 -0.50 -15.70 29.47
CA GLU A 402 -1.19 -14.75 30.34
C GLU A 402 -2.69 -15.05 30.35
N ALA A 403 -3.35 -14.84 31.49
CA ALA A 403 -4.78 -15.06 31.64
C ALA A 403 -5.45 -13.79 32.19
N LEU A 404 -6.53 -13.34 31.56
CA LEU A 404 -7.31 -12.18 31.96
C LEU A 404 -8.73 -12.62 32.35
N ALA A 405 -9.11 -12.32 33.59
CA ALA A 405 -10.46 -12.55 34.07
C ALA A 405 -11.33 -11.32 33.82
N VAL A 406 -12.44 -11.50 33.09
CA VAL A 406 -13.44 -10.46 32.83
C VAL A 406 -14.74 -10.84 33.54
N GLY A 407 -15.33 -9.88 34.24
CA GLY A 407 -16.52 -10.08 35.06
C GLY A 407 -16.22 -10.35 36.54
N GLU A 408 -17.28 -10.57 37.31
CA GLU A 408 -17.20 -10.68 38.77
C GLU A 408 -16.69 -12.05 39.22
N TRP A 409 -17.09 -13.13 38.54
CA TRP A 409 -16.77 -14.52 38.92
C TRP A 409 -17.19 -14.86 40.36
N ARG A 410 -18.46 -14.60 40.71
CA ARG A 410 -19.02 -14.84 42.06
C ARG A 410 -18.88 -16.28 42.54
N GLU A 411 -18.93 -17.25 41.63
CA GLU A 411 -18.77 -18.69 41.92
C GLU A 411 -17.30 -19.14 41.98
N GLY A 412 -16.36 -18.19 41.92
CA GLY A 412 -14.93 -18.45 41.88
C GLY A 412 -14.38 -18.50 40.46
N LEU A 413 -13.07 -18.27 40.36
CA LEU A 413 -12.33 -18.32 39.10
C LEU A 413 -11.95 -19.77 38.75
N PRO A 414 -11.94 -20.16 37.46
CA PRO A 414 -11.47 -21.47 37.06
C PRO A 414 -10.00 -21.70 37.47
N VAL A 415 -9.67 -22.89 37.92
CA VAL A 415 -8.31 -23.34 38.18
C VAL A 415 -7.59 -23.54 36.84
N LEU A 416 -6.49 -22.83 36.67
CA LEU A 416 -5.67 -22.83 35.45
C LEU A 416 -4.48 -23.82 35.56
N PRO A 417 -3.97 -24.32 34.43
CA PRO A 417 -2.85 -25.26 34.40
C PRO A 417 -1.51 -24.63 34.80
N GLN A 418 -0.61 -25.45 35.36
CA GLN A 418 0.83 -25.17 35.59
C GLN A 418 1.14 -23.82 36.28
N ASN A 419 0.32 -23.44 37.27
CA ASN A 419 0.45 -22.20 38.06
C ASN A 419 0.21 -20.90 37.27
N LEU A 420 -0.48 -20.95 36.14
CA LEU A 420 -0.97 -19.74 35.48
C LEU A 420 -1.99 -19.04 36.39
N ILE A 421 -1.90 -17.71 36.51
CA ILE A 421 -2.73 -16.91 37.43
C ILE A 421 -3.60 -15.95 36.62
N TRP A 422 -4.88 -15.87 36.97
CA TRP A 422 -5.78 -14.86 36.46
C TRP A 422 -5.36 -13.46 36.89
N ARG A 423 -5.14 -12.58 35.92
CA ARG A 423 -4.97 -11.15 36.13
C ARG A 423 -6.28 -10.42 35.92
N ARG A 424 -6.46 -9.29 36.62
CA ARG A 424 -7.56 -8.33 36.42
C ARG A 424 -7.07 -6.97 35.89
N GLU A 425 -5.75 -6.77 35.88
CA GLU A 425 -5.08 -5.50 35.58
C GLU A 425 -4.81 -5.26 34.09
N GLY A 426 -5.43 -6.10 33.24
CA GLY A 426 -5.26 -6.09 31.80
C GLY A 426 -4.22 -7.06 31.25
N LEU A 427 -4.25 -7.24 29.93
CA LEU A 427 -3.46 -8.15 29.11
C LEU A 427 -2.85 -7.37 27.94
N ARG A 428 -1.56 -7.57 27.65
CA ARG A 428 -0.97 -6.99 26.43
C ARG A 428 -1.19 -7.92 25.24
N TYR A 429 -1.93 -7.46 24.23
CA TYR A 429 -2.19 -8.21 23.01
C TYR A 429 -1.88 -7.34 21.77
N LEU A 430 -1.08 -7.86 20.84
CA LEU A 430 -0.67 -7.18 19.61
C LEU A 430 -0.12 -5.75 19.84
N GLY A 431 0.57 -5.54 20.96
CA GLY A 431 1.15 -4.25 21.32
C GLY A 431 0.18 -3.22 21.91
N VAL A 432 -1.06 -3.61 22.18
CA VAL A 432 -2.09 -2.84 22.90
C VAL A 432 -2.43 -3.56 24.19
N TYR A 433 -2.50 -2.83 25.30
CA TYR A 433 -3.01 -3.34 26.55
C TYR A 433 -4.55 -3.30 26.53
N LEU A 434 -5.16 -4.46 26.78
CA LEU A 434 -6.60 -4.69 26.90
C LEU A 434 -6.95 -4.83 28.37
N GLY A 435 -7.95 -4.14 28.86
CA GLY A 435 -8.32 -4.16 30.27
C GLY A 435 -8.91 -2.82 30.66
N ASN A 436 -8.78 -2.49 31.94
CA ASN A 436 -9.48 -1.35 32.51
C ASN A 436 -9.02 0.04 31.99
N LYS A 437 -9.71 1.12 32.38
CA LYS A 437 -9.31 2.51 32.06
C LYS A 437 -7.83 2.85 32.37
N ASP A 438 -7.25 2.27 33.41
CA ASP A 438 -5.82 2.47 33.71
C ASP A 438 -4.92 1.78 32.67
N THR A 439 -5.37 0.64 32.17
CA THR A 439 -4.75 -0.12 31.08
C THR A 439 -4.84 0.64 29.74
N GLU A 440 -5.95 1.32 29.47
CA GLU A 440 -6.09 2.23 28.32
C GLU A 440 -5.09 3.40 28.39
N ARG A 441 -4.88 3.98 29.58
CA ARG A 441 -3.90 5.05 29.79
C ARG A 441 -2.47 4.58 29.49
N LYS A 442 -2.10 3.39 29.98
CA LYS A 442 -0.78 2.76 29.73
C LYS A 442 -0.46 2.64 28.23
N ASN A 443 -1.46 2.51 27.35
CA ASN A 443 -1.23 2.47 25.91
C ASN A 443 -0.64 3.75 25.31
N TRP A 444 -0.86 4.88 25.99
CA TRP A 444 -0.49 6.23 25.54
C TRP A 444 0.66 6.84 26.34
N GLU A 445 1.05 6.21 27.44
CA GLU A 445 2.22 6.58 28.23
C GLU A 445 3.50 6.54 27.39
N GLU A 446 4.41 7.47 27.69
CA GLU A 446 5.70 7.65 27.01
C GLU A 446 5.64 7.97 25.50
N ILE A 447 4.46 8.05 24.87
CA ILE A 447 4.35 8.29 23.43
C ILE A 447 4.99 9.63 23.06
N ILE A 448 4.80 10.65 23.89
CA ILE A 448 5.44 11.96 23.71
C ILE A 448 6.96 11.82 23.75
N GLN A 449 7.51 11.11 24.75
CA GLN A 449 8.94 10.88 24.87
C GLN A 449 9.50 10.11 23.66
N LYS A 450 8.76 9.11 23.17
CA LYS A 450 9.13 8.35 21.96
C LYS A 450 9.13 9.22 20.71
N VAL A 451 8.18 10.15 20.59
CA VAL A 451 8.15 11.16 19.52
C VAL A 451 9.36 12.08 19.64
N ASP A 452 9.64 12.62 20.82
CA ASP A 452 10.78 13.53 21.04
C ASP A 452 12.12 12.86 20.75
N ASN A 453 12.31 11.61 21.21
CA ASN A 453 13.50 10.83 20.92
C ASN A 453 13.68 10.57 19.42
N LYS A 454 12.60 10.30 18.68
CA LYS A 454 12.66 10.14 17.22
C LYS A 454 13.00 11.46 16.54
N LEU A 455 12.41 12.58 16.95
CA LEU A 455 12.70 13.89 16.36
C LEU A 455 14.15 14.32 16.64
N ALA A 456 14.65 14.10 17.87
CA ALA A 456 16.01 14.44 18.29
C ALA A 456 17.07 13.80 17.38
N LYS A 457 16.90 12.53 16.99
CA LYS A 457 17.82 11.80 16.11
C LYS A 457 18.04 12.45 14.74
N TRP A 458 17.08 13.24 14.27
CA TRP A 458 17.13 13.91 12.96
C TRP A 458 17.42 15.40 13.04
N ARG A 459 17.55 15.97 14.25
CA ARG A 459 17.80 17.42 14.42
C ARG A 459 19.13 17.87 13.82
N TRP A 460 20.19 17.07 13.91
CA TRP A 460 21.50 17.45 13.36
C TRP A 460 21.50 17.59 11.83
N LEU A 461 20.65 16.83 11.12
CA LEU A 461 20.46 16.95 9.67
C LEU A 461 19.46 18.03 9.26
N HIS A 462 18.70 18.59 10.21
CA HIS A 462 17.58 19.49 9.91
C HIS A 462 17.94 20.69 9.02
N PRO A 463 19.11 21.37 9.17
CA PRO A 463 19.53 22.45 8.27
C PRO A 463 19.82 21.99 6.83
N GLN A 464 20.13 20.71 6.65
CA GLN A 464 20.51 20.14 5.36
C GLN A 464 19.32 19.54 4.60
N ILE A 465 18.26 19.16 5.32
CA ILE A 465 17.08 18.46 4.79
C ILE A 465 16.07 19.45 4.17
N SER A 466 15.66 19.16 2.92
CA SER A 466 14.57 19.87 2.23
C SER A 466 13.22 19.69 2.92
N PHE A 467 12.23 20.58 2.71
CA PHE A 467 10.89 20.40 3.28
C PHE A 467 10.26 19.06 2.93
N ARG A 468 10.47 18.59 1.70
CA ARG A 468 10.08 17.24 1.28
C ARG A 468 10.71 16.13 2.13
N GLY A 469 11.96 16.27 2.54
CA GLY A 469 12.64 15.30 3.40
C GLY A 469 12.15 15.39 4.85
N ARG A 470 11.87 16.60 5.35
CA ARG A 470 11.26 16.79 6.68
C ARG A 470 9.90 16.12 6.77
N VAL A 471 9.04 16.33 5.78
CA VAL A 471 7.73 15.64 5.68
C VAL A 471 7.90 14.12 5.60
N LEU A 472 8.90 13.62 4.87
CA LEU A 472 9.15 12.18 4.77
C LEU A 472 9.47 11.59 6.15
N ILE A 473 10.36 12.23 6.91
CA ILE A 473 10.72 11.83 8.28
C ILE A 473 9.48 11.88 9.18
N LEU A 474 8.75 12.99 9.15
CA LEU A 474 7.57 13.19 10.00
C LEU A 474 6.46 12.17 9.70
N ASN A 475 6.10 11.99 8.44
CA ASN A 475 5.00 11.10 8.06
C ASN A 475 5.38 9.62 8.23
N ASN A 476 6.59 9.22 7.82
CA ASN A 476 6.96 7.81 7.72
C ASN A 476 7.67 7.26 8.97
N LEU A 477 8.30 8.10 9.78
CA LEU A 477 9.03 7.65 10.97
C LEU A 477 8.37 8.08 12.28
N VAL A 478 7.79 9.28 12.34
CA VAL A 478 7.21 9.86 13.55
C VAL A 478 5.73 9.55 13.64
N ALA A 479 4.91 9.98 12.69
CA ALA A 479 3.47 9.80 12.75
C ALA A 479 3.06 8.32 12.55
N SER A 480 3.84 7.56 11.76
CA SER A 480 3.55 6.16 11.46
C SER A 480 3.47 5.24 12.67
N MET A 481 4.21 5.54 13.74
CA MET A 481 4.18 4.76 14.97
C MET A 481 2.85 4.86 15.72
N LEU A 482 2.04 5.89 15.42
CA LEU A 482 0.76 6.14 16.06
C LEU A 482 -0.38 5.41 15.35
N TRP A 483 -0.21 5.00 14.09
CA TRP A 483 -1.29 4.47 13.25
C TRP A 483 -1.98 3.25 13.83
N HIS A 484 -1.22 2.30 14.38
CA HIS A 484 -1.82 1.13 15.00
C HIS A 484 -2.68 1.52 16.21
N ARG A 485 -2.17 2.38 17.10
CA ARG A 485 -2.90 2.79 18.30
C ARG A 485 -4.12 3.64 17.96
N LEU A 486 -3.97 4.64 17.09
CA LEU A 486 -5.07 5.53 16.67
C LEU A 486 -6.16 4.78 15.89
N ALA A 487 -5.82 3.69 15.20
CA ALA A 487 -6.84 2.84 14.59
C ALA A 487 -7.65 2.09 15.66
N CYS A 488 -7.02 1.67 16.77
CA CYS A 488 -7.64 0.81 17.76
C CYS A 488 -8.21 1.49 19.01
N LEU A 489 -7.69 2.65 19.36
CA LEU A 489 -7.92 3.31 20.64
C LEU A 489 -8.21 4.78 20.41
N ASP A 490 -8.98 5.36 21.33
CA ASP A 490 -9.11 6.81 21.41
C ASP A 490 -7.94 7.39 22.22
N PRO A 491 -7.28 8.43 21.69
CA PRO A 491 -6.19 9.09 22.40
C PRO A 491 -6.74 10.00 23.51
N PRO A 492 -6.02 10.15 24.62
CA PRO A 492 -6.36 11.12 25.66
C PRO A 492 -6.52 12.54 25.10
N THR A 493 -7.43 13.30 25.70
CA THR A 493 -7.71 14.68 25.30
C THR A 493 -6.43 15.51 25.25
N GLY A 494 -6.22 16.21 24.13
CA GLY A 494 -5.04 17.05 23.92
C GLY A 494 -3.76 16.33 23.47
N LEU A 495 -3.64 15.00 23.60
CA LEU A 495 -2.42 14.27 23.20
C LEU A 495 -2.10 14.46 21.72
N ILE A 496 -3.10 14.29 20.83
CA ILE A 496 -2.94 14.52 19.39
C ILE A 496 -2.47 15.94 19.11
N VAL A 497 -3.02 16.94 19.81
CA VAL A 497 -2.68 18.35 19.61
C VAL A 497 -1.23 18.61 20.01
N GLN A 498 -0.79 18.10 21.16
CA GLN A 498 0.59 18.22 21.62
C GLN A 498 1.60 17.61 20.64
N ILE A 499 1.30 16.42 20.10
CA ILE A 499 2.15 15.78 19.10
C ILE A 499 2.12 16.55 17.78
N GLN A 500 0.95 17.03 17.35
CA GLN A 500 0.81 17.83 16.13
C GLN A 500 1.67 19.09 16.19
N VAL A 501 1.70 19.79 17.34
CA VAL A 501 2.57 20.96 17.56
C VAL A 501 4.04 20.58 17.39
N LYS A 502 4.49 19.46 17.96
CA LYS A 502 5.87 18.97 17.79
C LYS A 502 6.21 18.65 16.34
N ILE A 503 5.29 18.03 15.60
CA ILE A 503 5.43 17.73 14.17
C ILE A 503 5.59 19.03 13.37
N VAL A 504 4.72 20.01 13.61
CA VAL A 504 4.76 21.30 12.91
C VAL A 504 6.02 22.10 13.26
N ASN A 505 6.43 22.10 14.54
CA ASN A 505 7.64 22.78 14.98
C ASN A 505 8.92 22.14 14.44
N PHE A 506 8.94 20.83 14.22
CA PHE A 506 10.06 20.19 13.53
C PHE A 506 10.04 20.45 12.02
N PHE A 507 8.86 20.56 11.40
CA PHE A 507 8.78 20.94 9.99
C PHE A 507 9.37 22.33 9.77
N TRP A 508 9.00 23.30 10.61
CA TRP A 508 9.55 24.64 10.59
C TRP A 508 10.93 24.74 11.25
N ASP A 509 11.65 25.80 10.92
CA ASP A 509 12.90 26.18 11.58
C ASP A 509 12.68 27.57 12.17
N LYS A 510 12.01 27.63 13.34
CA LYS A 510 11.60 28.83 14.09
C LYS A 510 10.26 29.46 13.67
N LEU A 511 10.13 30.02 12.47
CA LEU A 511 8.94 30.77 12.05
C LEU A 511 7.94 29.94 11.23
N HIS A 512 6.65 30.08 11.53
CA HIS A 512 5.55 29.46 10.77
C HIS A 512 5.09 30.43 9.68
N TRP A 513 5.53 30.21 8.45
CA TRP A 513 5.31 31.15 7.34
C TRP A 513 3.93 31.09 6.71
N ILE A 514 3.29 29.92 6.78
CA ILE A 514 1.99 29.69 6.16
C ILE A 514 1.04 29.05 7.17
N PRO A 515 -0.29 29.23 6.99
CA PRO A 515 -1.27 28.54 7.80
C PRO A 515 -1.07 27.03 7.77
N GLN A 516 -1.17 26.40 8.94
CA GLN A 516 -0.99 24.95 9.07
C GLN A 516 -1.97 24.15 8.21
N SER A 517 -3.21 24.66 8.03
CA SER A 517 -4.23 24.05 7.18
C SER A 517 -3.74 23.83 5.74
N VAL A 518 -2.94 24.76 5.20
CA VAL A 518 -2.36 24.66 3.86
C VAL A 518 -1.23 23.63 3.82
N LEU A 519 -0.41 23.51 4.87
CA LEU A 519 0.65 22.48 4.94
C LEU A 519 0.11 21.05 4.82
N TYR A 520 -1.10 20.82 5.36
CA TYR A 520 -1.75 19.51 5.41
C TYR A 520 -2.35 19.08 4.06
N LEU A 521 -2.63 20.04 3.17
CA LEU A 521 -3.12 19.77 1.84
C LEU A 521 -2.12 18.95 1.02
N SER A 522 -2.63 18.30 -0.02
CA SER A 522 -1.78 17.56 -0.94
C SER A 522 -0.84 18.50 -1.68
N ARG A 523 0.26 17.95 -2.20
CA ARG A 523 1.20 18.72 -3.03
C ARG A 523 0.59 19.17 -4.35
N ASP A 524 -0.51 18.57 -4.75
CA ASP A 524 -1.20 18.91 -5.99
C ASP A 524 -2.04 20.18 -5.82
N GLU A 525 -2.29 20.58 -4.58
CA GLU A 525 -3.10 21.73 -4.17
C GLU A 525 -2.23 22.79 -3.47
N GLY A 526 -0.91 22.70 -3.63
CA GLY A 526 0.05 23.64 -3.04
C GLY A 526 0.44 23.37 -1.60
N GLY A 527 -0.09 22.33 -0.95
CA GLY A 527 0.39 21.89 0.36
C GLY A 527 1.72 21.14 0.31
N GLN A 528 2.20 20.69 1.48
CA GLN A 528 3.41 19.88 1.58
C GLN A 528 3.11 18.40 1.78
N GLY A 529 1.83 18.05 2.00
CA GLY A 529 1.37 16.73 2.40
C GLY A 529 1.81 16.37 3.82
N LEU A 530 2.00 17.36 4.69
CA LEU A 530 2.30 17.12 6.09
C LEU A 530 1.09 16.44 6.74
N VAL A 531 1.31 15.37 7.50
CA VAL A 531 0.18 14.66 8.09
C VAL A 531 -0.50 15.49 9.18
N HIS A 532 -1.83 15.52 9.13
CA HIS A 532 -2.68 16.03 10.20
C HIS A 532 -3.24 14.84 10.98
N LEU A 533 -2.81 14.69 12.22
CA LEU A 533 -3.11 13.52 13.05
C LEU A 533 -4.62 13.36 13.27
N ALA A 534 -5.36 14.43 13.60
CA ALA A 534 -6.80 14.35 13.82
C ALA A 534 -7.57 13.93 12.55
N SER A 535 -7.20 14.47 11.38
CA SER A 535 -7.80 14.03 10.11
C SER A 535 -7.51 12.56 9.82
N ARG A 536 -6.31 12.08 10.18
CA ARG A 536 -5.95 10.66 10.02
C ARG A 536 -6.74 9.76 10.97
N THR A 537 -6.94 10.18 12.22
CA THR A 537 -7.79 9.46 13.19
C THR A 537 -9.23 9.37 12.69
N ALA A 538 -9.81 10.49 12.24
CA ALA A 538 -11.13 10.50 11.62
C ALA A 538 -11.21 9.58 10.40
N THR A 539 -10.15 9.55 9.56
CA THR A 539 -10.06 8.60 8.44
C THR A 539 -10.13 7.15 8.93
N PHE A 540 -9.41 6.77 10.00
CA PHE A 540 -9.46 5.41 10.52
C PHE A 540 -10.87 5.04 11.01
N ARG A 541 -11.57 5.97 11.66
CA ARG A 541 -12.96 5.77 12.09
C ARG A 541 -13.90 5.60 10.89
N LEU A 542 -13.78 6.43 9.85
CA LEU A 542 -14.55 6.27 8.61
C LEU A 542 -14.23 4.95 7.90
N GLN A 543 -12.97 4.51 7.89
CA GLN A 543 -12.59 3.21 7.33
C GLN A 543 -13.15 2.03 8.15
N PHE A 544 -13.26 2.18 9.46
CA PHE A 544 -13.93 1.19 10.31
C PHE A 544 -15.41 1.11 9.94
N ILE A 545 -16.11 2.24 9.83
CA ILE A 545 -17.52 2.31 9.41
C ILE A 545 -17.70 1.71 8.01
N GLN A 546 -16.85 2.11 7.04
CA GLN A 546 -16.86 1.57 5.68
C GLN A 546 -16.80 0.03 5.71
N LYS A 547 -15.87 -0.55 6.48
CA LYS A 547 -15.73 -2.01 6.62
C LYS A 547 -16.88 -2.66 7.35
N TYR A 548 -17.48 -1.96 8.32
CA TYR A 548 -18.61 -2.47 9.07
C TYR A 548 -19.86 -2.58 8.20
N LEU A 549 -20.08 -1.59 7.32
CA LEU A 549 -21.24 -1.53 6.44
C LEU A 549 -21.08 -2.39 5.18
N THR A 550 -19.87 -2.45 4.61
CA THR A 550 -19.60 -3.10 3.31
C THR A 550 -18.78 -4.38 3.41
N GLY A 551 -18.41 -4.79 4.62
CA GLY A 551 -17.68 -6.04 4.84
C GLY A 551 -18.54 -7.26 4.52
N PRO A 552 -17.94 -8.42 4.20
CA PRO A 552 -18.70 -9.65 4.00
C PRO A 552 -19.41 -10.06 5.30
N ASP A 553 -20.52 -10.78 5.15
CA ASP A 553 -21.29 -11.32 6.27
C ASP A 553 -20.56 -12.49 6.95
N GLY A 554 -20.94 -12.78 8.20
CA GLY A 554 -20.30 -13.83 9.01
C GLY A 554 -18.95 -13.45 9.64
N LEU A 555 -18.58 -12.17 9.62
CA LEU A 555 -17.38 -11.69 10.30
C LEU A 555 -17.67 -11.42 11.79
N VAL A 556 -17.10 -12.25 12.67
CA VAL A 556 -17.29 -12.18 14.14
C VAL A 556 -17.05 -10.79 14.76
N TRP A 557 -16.12 -9.99 14.23
CA TRP A 557 -15.91 -8.63 14.74
C TRP A 557 -17.04 -7.67 14.38
N ARG A 558 -17.76 -7.89 13.26
CA ARG A 558 -18.96 -7.13 12.91
C ARG A 558 -20.06 -7.44 13.91
N ASP A 559 -20.23 -8.71 14.28
CA ASP A 559 -21.19 -9.13 15.32
C ASP A 559 -20.88 -8.45 16.67
N VAL A 560 -19.61 -8.47 17.08
CA VAL A 560 -19.16 -7.76 18.29
C VAL A 560 -19.41 -6.26 18.18
N ALA A 561 -19.04 -5.63 17.06
CA ALA A 561 -19.24 -4.21 16.81
C ALA A 561 -20.73 -3.84 16.80
N SER A 562 -21.61 -4.66 16.21
CA SER A 562 -23.05 -4.51 16.24
C SER A 562 -23.60 -4.60 17.66
N CYS A 563 -23.08 -5.50 18.49
CA CYS A 563 -23.47 -5.58 19.91
C CYS A 563 -23.14 -4.29 20.66
N ILE A 564 -21.98 -3.68 20.37
CA ILE A 564 -21.55 -2.41 20.98
C ILE A 564 -22.40 -1.24 20.44
N LEU A 565 -22.54 -1.13 19.11
CA LEU A 565 -23.29 -0.06 18.46
C LEU A 565 -24.79 -0.09 18.79
N ARG A 566 -25.38 -1.28 19.00
CA ARG A 566 -26.78 -1.42 19.45
C ARG A 566 -27.01 -0.86 20.87
N ARG A 567 -25.95 -0.61 21.65
CA ARG A 567 -26.05 -0.08 23.02
C ARG A 567 -25.83 1.44 23.08
N GLU A 568 -25.56 2.10 21.96
CA GLU A 568 -25.37 3.55 21.91
C GLU A 568 -26.72 4.29 22.10
N PRO A 569 -26.78 5.36 22.90
CA PRO A 569 -27.98 6.17 23.09
C PRO A 569 -28.34 6.93 21.80
N LEU A 570 -29.63 6.93 21.46
CA LEU A 570 -30.17 7.62 20.30
C LEU A 570 -31.05 8.80 20.76
N ILE A 571 -30.94 9.95 20.07
CA ILE A 571 -31.92 11.03 20.18
C ILE A 571 -32.70 11.04 18.85
N CYS A 572 -34.01 10.82 18.91
CA CYS A 572 -34.90 10.82 17.73
C CYS A 572 -34.40 9.91 16.58
N GLY A 573 -33.81 8.77 16.90
CA GLY A 573 -33.25 7.83 15.92
C GLY A 573 -31.88 8.19 15.35
N ALA A 574 -31.24 9.27 15.82
CA ALA A 574 -29.89 9.67 15.44
C ALA A 574 -28.90 9.49 16.62
N LYS A 575 -27.65 9.12 16.30
CA LYS A 575 -26.59 8.97 17.30
C LYS A 575 -26.32 10.29 18.02
N MET A 576 -26.26 10.26 19.34
CA MET A 576 -25.89 11.41 20.15
C MET A 576 -24.37 11.63 20.19
N ASP A 577 -23.86 12.60 19.43
CA ASP A 577 -22.42 12.85 19.26
C ASP A 577 -21.93 13.94 20.24
N VAL A 578 -21.93 13.65 21.55
CA VAL A 578 -21.40 14.58 22.59
C VAL A 578 -20.19 13.95 23.28
N CYS A 579 -19.03 14.61 23.20
CA CYS A 579 -17.85 14.20 23.97
C CYS A 579 -18.15 14.27 25.48
N CYS A 580 -17.98 13.16 26.21
CA CYS A 580 -18.23 13.08 27.65
C CYS A 580 -17.43 14.11 28.49
N SER A 581 -16.37 14.70 27.94
CA SER A 581 -15.56 15.72 28.61
C SER A 581 -16.14 17.13 28.59
N THR A 582 -17.10 17.43 27.71
CA THR A 582 -17.68 18.79 27.60
C THR A 582 -18.83 19.04 28.56
N VAL A 583 -19.47 17.99 29.09
CA VAL A 583 -20.60 18.13 30.03
C VAL A 583 -20.59 16.97 31.05
N PRO A 584 -19.91 17.11 32.19
CA PRO A 584 -19.97 16.14 33.29
C PRO A 584 -21.42 16.00 33.78
N GLY A 585 -21.94 14.77 33.82
CA GLY A 585 -23.32 14.50 34.27
C GLY A 585 -24.38 14.46 33.16
N LEU A 586 -24.04 14.78 31.91
CA LEU A 586 -24.98 14.68 30.78
C LEU A 586 -25.53 13.26 30.61
N MET A 587 -24.67 12.24 30.71
CA MET A 587 -25.12 10.85 30.58
C MET A 587 -26.08 10.42 31.71
N ALA A 588 -25.86 10.91 32.94
CA ALA A 588 -26.77 10.68 34.06
C ALA A 588 -28.11 11.43 33.89
N ALA A 589 -28.08 12.65 33.35
CA ALA A 589 -29.26 13.43 33.02
C ALA A 589 -30.08 12.80 31.87
N LEU A 590 -29.41 12.23 30.86
CA LEU A 590 -30.06 11.53 29.74
C LEU A 590 -30.74 10.22 30.18
N CYS A 591 -30.10 9.44 31.05
CA CYS A 591 -30.74 8.26 31.67
C CYS A 591 -31.96 8.63 32.52
N SER A 592 -31.96 9.84 33.11
CA SER A 592 -33.09 10.36 33.88
C SER A 592 -34.23 10.92 33.01
N SER A 593 -34.01 11.06 31.69
CA SER A 593 -34.89 11.81 30.76
C SER A 593 -35.50 10.96 29.66
N SER A 594 -35.57 9.63 29.81
CA SER A 594 -36.23 8.71 28.85
C SER A 594 -35.60 8.65 27.44
N VAL A 595 -34.27 8.73 27.34
CA VAL A 595 -33.53 8.54 26.07
C VAL A 595 -33.49 7.06 25.69
N THR A 596 -33.92 6.73 24.47
CA THR A 596 -34.04 5.35 23.96
C THR A 596 -32.75 4.87 23.28
N CYS A 597 -32.34 3.63 23.55
CA CYS A 597 -31.19 3.01 22.88
C CYS A 597 -31.62 2.11 21.71
N LEU A 598 -30.72 1.86 20.75
CA LEU A 598 -31.03 1.01 19.59
C LEU A 598 -31.47 -0.41 20.02
N LYS A 599 -30.97 -0.92 21.15
CA LYS A 599 -31.40 -2.18 21.76
C LYS A 599 -32.85 -2.14 22.25
N GLN A 600 -33.29 -1.07 22.93
CA GLN A 600 -34.69 -0.94 23.38
C GLN A 600 -35.67 -0.88 22.21
N LEU A 601 -35.26 -0.29 21.08
CA LEU A 601 -36.04 -0.30 19.85
C LEU A 601 -36.14 -1.71 19.24
N VAL A 602 -35.03 -2.45 19.22
CA VAL A 602 -34.99 -3.85 18.75
C VAL A 602 -35.75 -4.80 19.70
N ASP A 603 -35.68 -4.58 21.02
CA ASP A 603 -36.41 -5.39 22.01
C ASP A 603 -37.92 -5.09 21.95
N ALA A 604 -38.31 -3.83 21.67
CA ALA A 604 -39.71 -3.44 21.49
C ALA A 604 -40.30 -3.95 20.17
N ALA A 605 -39.56 -3.88 19.06
CA ALA A 605 -40.06 -4.29 17.75
C ALA A 605 -39.71 -5.73 17.35
N GLY A 606 -38.95 -6.45 18.17
CA GLY A 606 -38.36 -7.74 17.83
C GLY A 606 -37.05 -7.64 17.04
N PRO A 607 -36.26 -8.72 16.96
CA PRO A 607 -34.94 -8.74 16.30
C PRO A 607 -34.97 -8.37 14.82
N GLU A 608 -36.14 -8.49 14.17
CA GLU A 608 -36.41 -8.12 12.78
C GLU A 608 -37.17 -6.78 12.64
N LEU A 609 -37.37 -6.05 13.74
CA LEU A 609 -38.09 -4.77 13.80
C LEU A 609 -39.54 -4.84 13.26
N THR A 610 -40.20 -5.98 13.45
CA THR A 610 -41.53 -6.30 12.90
C THR A 610 -42.70 -5.67 13.67
N ASP A 611 -42.55 -5.39 14.96
CA ASP A 611 -43.61 -4.79 15.79
C ASP A 611 -43.52 -3.25 15.81
N VAL A 612 -44.07 -2.68 14.74
CA VAL A 612 -44.09 -1.23 14.46
C VAL A 612 -44.97 -0.46 15.45
N GLN A 613 -45.96 -1.11 16.08
CA GLN A 613 -46.84 -0.47 17.06
C GLN A 613 -46.11 -0.25 18.39
N ALA A 614 -45.33 -1.24 18.82
CA ALA A 614 -44.43 -1.11 19.97
C ALA A 614 -43.27 -0.14 19.72
N LEU A 615 -42.77 -0.04 18.47
CA LEU A 615 -41.75 0.95 18.11
C LEU A 615 -42.29 2.40 18.17
N GLY A 616 -43.55 2.60 17.73
CA GLY A 616 -44.21 3.90 17.71
C GLY A 616 -44.52 4.47 19.09
N SER A 617 -44.83 3.61 20.07
CA SER A 617 -45.01 4.02 21.47
C SER A 617 -43.70 4.38 22.16
N VAL A 618 -42.56 3.85 21.69
CA VAL A 618 -41.22 4.10 22.24
C VAL A 618 -40.54 5.34 21.61
N LEU A 619 -40.89 5.73 20.38
CA LEU A 619 -40.23 6.83 19.62
C LEU A 619 -40.95 8.19 19.64
N GLY A 620 -42.22 8.26 20.02
CA GLY A 620 -42.90 9.52 20.36
C GLY A 620 -43.20 10.52 19.21
N GLU A 621 -42.91 10.25 17.93
CA GLU A 621 -43.14 11.21 16.82
C GLU A 621 -43.64 10.52 15.51
N PRO A 622 -44.72 10.99 14.84
CA PRO A 622 -45.31 10.34 13.65
C PRO A 622 -44.60 10.63 12.31
N GLY A 623 -43.56 11.47 12.27
CA GLY A 623 -43.01 12.04 11.03
C GLY A 623 -42.12 11.12 10.17
N ALA A 624 -41.57 10.05 10.73
CA ALA A 624 -40.68 9.11 10.02
C ALA A 624 -41.42 7.95 9.30
N LEU A 625 -42.76 7.89 9.40
CA LEU A 625 -43.57 6.74 8.99
C LEU A 625 -43.69 6.52 7.47
N ARG A 626 -43.38 7.52 6.62
CA ARG A 626 -43.75 7.50 5.19
C ARG A 626 -42.81 6.68 4.28
N ARG A 627 -41.55 6.49 4.65
CA ARG A 627 -40.61 5.59 3.94
C ARG A 627 -40.65 4.15 4.46
N LEU A 628 -40.87 3.99 5.76
CA LEU A 628 -41.06 2.69 6.40
C LEU A 628 -42.34 1.97 5.93
N THR A 629 -43.33 2.70 5.41
CA THR A 629 -44.60 2.10 4.97
C THR A 629 -44.47 1.29 3.66
N GLU A 630 -43.61 1.70 2.74
CA GLU A 630 -43.35 0.96 1.49
C GLU A 630 -42.52 -0.30 1.76
N GLU A 631 -41.45 -0.19 2.57
CA GLU A 631 -40.67 -1.35 3.04
C GLU A 631 -41.50 -2.31 3.91
N ARG A 632 -42.41 -1.80 4.73
CA ARG A 632 -43.33 -2.61 5.56
C ARG A 632 -44.25 -3.49 4.71
N VAL A 633 -44.73 -3.00 3.57
CA VAL A 633 -45.56 -3.81 2.65
C VAL A 633 -44.72 -4.93 2.02
N PHE A 634 -43.46 -4.67 1.71
CA PHE A 634 -42.54 -5.66 1.17
C PHE A 634 -42.17 -6.74 2.21
N LEU A 635 -41.84 -6.33 3.45
CA LEU A 635 -41.58 -7.23 4.57
C LEU A 635 -42.81 -8.08 4.94
N PHE A 636 -44.02 -7.53 4.85
CA PHE A 636 -45.26 -8.28 5.05
C PHE A 636 -45.48 -9.37 4.00
N LYS A 637 -45.14 -9.09 2.74
CA LYS A 637 -45.20 -10.06 1.64
C LYS A 637 -44.10 -11.12 1.79
N TYR A 638 -42.88 -10.73 2.16
CA TYR A 638 -41.78 -11.66 2.44
C TYR A 638 -42.12 -12.62 3.59
N GLY A 639 -42.64 -12.11 4.71
CA GLY A 639 -43.04 -12.93 5.86
C GLY A 639 -44.19 -13.90 5.59
N ARG A 640 -44.96 -13.70 4.50
CA ARG A 640 -46.01 -14.62 4.02
C ARG A 640 -45.54 -15.54 2.89
N GLY A 641 -44.29 -15.42 2.44
CA GLY A 641 -43.77 -16.14 1.27
C GLY A 641 -44.35 -15.64 -0.06
N GLU A 642 -44.97 -14.46 -0.08
CA GLU A 642 -45.59 -13.83 -1.26
C GLU A 642 -44.61 -12.92 -2.04
N ALA A 643 -43.40 -12.71 -1.51
CA ALA A 643 -42.31 -12.01 -2.17
C ALA A 643 -40.97 -12.65 -1.77
N GLU A 644 -40.00 -12.70 -2.68
CA GLU A 644 -38.61 -13.06 -2.38
C GLU A 644 -37.77 -11.79 -2.23
N PRO A 645 -36.75 -11.78 -1.35
CA PRO A 645 -35.85 -10.64 -1.23
C PRO A 645 -35.06 -10.55 -2.53
N ASP A 646 -35.07 -9.39 -3.16
CA ASP A 646 -34.31 -9.16 -4.38
C ASP A 646 -32.81 -9.24 -4.04
N PRO A 647 -32.07 -10.28 -4.49
CA PRO A 647 -30.64 -10.41 -4.21
C PRO A 647 -29.82 -9.34 -4.93
N THR A 648 -30.45 -8.54 -5.80
CA THR A 648 -29.86 -7.40 -6.51
C THR A 648 -30.14 -6.06 -5.87
N ASP A 649 -30.94 -5.98 -4.80
CA ASP A 649 -31.18 -4.73 -4.05
C ASP A 649 -29.91 -4.33 -3.28
N PRO A 650 -29.15 -3.31 -3.76
CA PRO A 650 -27.92 -2.92 -3.11
C PRO A 650 -28.26 -2.09 -1.88
N TYR A 651 -27.65 -2.41 -0.74
CA TYR A 651 -27.63 -1.54 0.43
C TYR A 651 -27.41 -0.09 -0.02
N PRO A 652 -28.25 0.89 0.39
CA PRO A 652 -28.28 2.20 -0.22
C PRO A 652 -26.88 2.82 -0.26
N GLU A 653 -26.46 3.31 -1.44
CA GLU A 653 -25.11 3.86 -1.62
C GLU A 653 -24.94 5.07 -0.67
N ILE A 654 -24.12 4.90 0.38
CA ILE A 654 -23.88 5.97 1.34
C ILE A 654 -22.89 6.95 0.71
N HIS A 655 -23.38 8.16 0.47
CA HIS A 655 -22.56 9.26 0.00
C HIS A 655 -22.16 10.18 1.16
N LEU A 656 -20.87 10.42 1.32
CA LEU A 656 -20.34 11.46 2.18
C LEU A 656 -20.31 12.78 1.40
N CYS A 657 -21.07 13.76 1.86
CA CYS A 657 -20.99 15.14 1.37
C CYS A 657 -20.29 16.01 2.42
N PRO A 658 -19.13 16.59 2.11
CA PRO A 658 -18.53 17.59 2.98
C PRO A 658 -19.45 18.83 3.04
N GLY A 659 -19.96 19.17 4.23
CA GLY A 659 -20.86 20.30 4.42
C GLY A 659 -20.18 21.66 4.18
N PHE A 660 -20.05 22.03 2.90
CA PHE A 660 -19.50 23.27 2.37
C PHE A 660 -20.58 24.22 1.83
N THR A 661 -21.86 23.98 2.14
CA THR A 661 -23.04 24.63 1.54
C THR A 661 -23.01 26.16 1.52
N GLU A 662 -22.20 26.79 2.37
CA GLU A 662 -22.02 28.26 2.45
C GLU A 662 -20.55 28.71 2.32
N LEU A 663 -19.62 27.79 2.03
CA LEU A 663 -18.18 28.05 1.99
C LEU A 663 -17.65 27.81 0.58
N SER A 664 -16.95 28.80 0.02
CA SER A 664 -16.39 28.72 -1.33
C SER A 664 -14.88 28.99 -1.34
N GLY A 665 -14.19 28.51 -2.37
CA GLY A 665 -12.76 28.75 -2.53
C GLY A 665 -12.06 27.63 -3.30
N PRO A 666 -10.95 27.93 -4.00
CA PRO A 666 -10.25 26.95 -4.83
C PRO A 666 -9.70 25.77 -4.01
N LEU A 667 -9.32 26.00 -2.75
CA LEU A 667 -8.79 24.95 -1.86
C LEU A 667 -9.86 24.05 -1.22
N LEU A 668 -11.14 24.38 -1.39
CA LEU A 668 -12.28 23.58 -0.92
C LEU A 668 -12.88 22.67 -2.01
N ARG A 669 -12.42 22.79 -3.27
CA ARG A 669 -12.94 22.00 -4.40
C ARG A 669 -12.62 20.52 -4.25
N HIS A 670 -13.56 19.64 -4.58
CA HIS A 670 -13.37 18.18 -4.50
C HIS A 670 -12.49 17.64 -5.63
N SER A 671 -11.84 16.51 -5.38
CA SER A 671 -11.09 15.79 -6.41
C SER A 671 -11.97 14.92 -7.33
N ASP A 672 -13.16 14.50 -6.87
CA ASP A 672 -14.00 13.47 -7.56
C ASP A 672 -15.51 13.83 -7.68
N GLY A 673 -15.91 15.10 -7.53
CA GLY A 673 -17.33 15.55 -7.61
C GLY A 673 -17.92 16.04 -6.28
N GLU A 674 -19.21 16.43 -6.25
CA GLU A 674 -19.88 17.01 -5.06
C GLU A 674 -20.10 16.01 -3.91
N THR A 675 -20.18 14.70 -4.21
CA THR A 675 -20.46 13.66 -3.21
C THR A 675 -19.50 12.47 -3.35
N LEU A 676 -19.04 11.93 -2.23
CA LEU A 676 -18.08 10.81 -2.17
C LEU A 676 -18.79 9.53 -1.76
N SER A 677 -18.84 8.52 -2.63
CA SER A 677 -19.31 7.18 -2.28
C SER A 677 -18.43 6.56 -1.19
N LEU A 678 -18.97 6.31 0.00
CA LEU A 678 -18.25 5.70 1.12
C LEU A 678 -17.74 4.31 0.73
N HIS A 679 -18.48 3.57 -0.10
CA HIS A 679 -18.07 2.26 -0.59
C HIS A 679 -16.83 2.34 -1.50
N LYS A 680 -16.83 3.25 -2.48
CA LYS A 680 -15.75 3.38 -3.49
C LYS A 680 -14.54 4.19 -2.99
N ALA A 681 -14.69 4.95 -1.91
CA ALA A 681 -13.67 5.85 -1.43
C ALA A 681 -12.41 5.12 -0.94
N ASP A 682 -11.26 5.46 -1.54
CA ASP A 682 -9.97 4.99 -1.05
C ASP A 682 -9.52 5.75 0.22
N LYS A 683 -8.51 5.22 0.90
CA LYS A 683 -7.96 5.82 2.13
C LYS A 683 -7.44 7.25 1.92
N LYS A 684 -6.90 7.56 0.73
CA LYS A 684 -6.29 8.85 0.41
C LYS A 684 -7.37 9.90 0.17
N THR A 685 -8.42 9.56 -0.55
CA THR A 685 -9.58 10.41 -0.81
C THR A 685 -10.34 10.70 0.48
N LEU A 686 -10.58 9.69 1.34
CA LEU A 686 -11.17 9.91 2.67
C LEU A 686 -10.33 10.87 3.51
N TYR A 687 -9.00 10.65 3.58
CA TYR A 687 -8.11 11.53 4.33
C TYR A 687 -8.10 12.97 3.81
N THR A 688 -8.04 13.15 2.49
CA THR A 688 -8.00 14.48 1.87
C THR A 688 -9.28 15.25 2.18
N ASN A 689 -10.45 14.60 2.10
CA ASN A 689 -11.71 15.20 2.49
C ASN A 689 -11.75 15.51 3.99
N CYS A 690 -11.30 14.61 4.88
CA CYS A 690 -11.21 14.91 6.32
C CYS A 690 -10.32 16.13 6.62
N VAL A 691 -9.22 16.34 5.87
CA VAL A 691 -8.38 17.53 6.02
C VAL A 691 -9.18 18.78 5.64
N LYS A 692 -9.85 18.78 4.49
CA LYS A 692 -10.64 19.93 4.03
C LYS A 692 -11.82 20.23 4.96
N THR A 693 -12.57 19.22 5.38
CA THR A 693 -13.73 19.38 6.27
C THR A 693 -13.32 19.95 7.63
N ILE A 694 -12.25 19.44 8.25
CA ILE A 694 -11.80 19.91 9.56
C ILE A 694 -11.25 21.35 9.47
N HIS A 695 -10.62 21.72 8.35
CA HIS A 695 -10.01 23.03 8.16
C HIS A 695 -10.86 23.98 7.29
N LYS A 696 -12.14 23.68 7.07
CA LYS A 696 -12.97 24.37 6.06
C LYS A 696 -13.04 25.89 6.24
N THR A 697 -13.20 26.36 7.48
CA THR A 697 -13.23 27.79 7.82
C THR A 697 -11.89 28.48 7.61
N ARG A 698 -10.78 27.75 7.76
CA ARG A 698 -9.42 28.29 7.54
C ARG A 698 -9.00 28.27 6.07
N LEU A 699 -9.66 27.47 5.24
CA LEU A 699 -9.38 27.29 3.82
C LEU A 699 -10.36 28.08 2.92
N CYS A 700 -11.52 28.44 3.44
CA CYS A 700 -12.48 29.32 2.77
C CYS A 700 -11.80 30.62 2.32
N ASP A 701 -12.17 31.10 1.13
CA ASP A 701 -11.71 32.35 0.52
C ASP A 701 -10.20 32.50 0.31
N ARG A 702 -9.41 31.44 0.56
CA ARG A 702 -7.98 31.45 0.29
C ARG A 702 -7.68 31.18 -1.17
N ALA A 703 -6.95 32.09 -1.79
CA ALA A 703 -6.32 31.85 -3.08
C ALA A 703 -5.31 30.70 -3.01
N GLU A 704 -5.08 30.03 -4.14
CA GLU A 704 -4.10 28.94 -4.23
C GLU A 704 -2.67 29.43 -3.97
N CYS A 705 -2.35 30.67 -4.37
CA CYS A 705 -1.04 31.28 -4.18
C CYS A 705 -1.16 32.80 -4.02
N VAL A 706 -0.13 33.45 -3.48
CA VAL A 706 -0.16 34.93 -3.27
C VAL A 706 -0.09 35.73 -4.57
N TRP A 707 0.18 35.07 -5.69
CA TRP A 707 0.37 35.69 -7.00
C TRP A 707 -0.90 35.70 -7.86
N THR A 708 -1.98 35.00 -7.46
CA THR A 708 -3.18 34.79 -8.28
C THR A 708 -3.76 36.10 -8.84
N GLY A 709 -3.87 37.15 -8.03
CA GLY A 709 -4.38 38.46 -8.47
C GLY A 709 -3.44 39.23 -9.41
N ARG A 710 -2.13 38.97 -9.36
CA ARG A 710 -1.12 39.66 -10.20
C ARG A 710 -0.78 38.92 -11.48
N LEU A 711 -1.10 37.64 -11.56
CA LEU A 711 -0.86 36.80 -12.74
C LEU A 711 -2.11 36.62 -13.61
N GLY A 712 -3.11 37.50 -13.46
CA GLY A 712 -4.34 37.43 -14.26
C GLY A 712 -5.11 36.12 -14.09
N GLY A 713 -5.09 35.52 -12.89
CA GLY A 713 -5.79 34.26 -12.60
C GLY A 713 -5.03 32.98 -12.99
N LEU A 714 -3.77 33.07 -13.46
CA LEU A 714 -2.95 31.88 -13.74
C LEU A 714 -2.55 31.14 -12.45
N SER A 715 -2.87 29.84 -12.39
CA SER A 715 -2.51 28.96 -11.28
C SER A 715 -1.19 28.20 -11.51
N PRO A 716 -0.35 28.02 -10.48
CA PRO A 716 0.85 27.21 -10.58
C PRO A 716 0.53 25.72 -10.72
N GLN A 717 1.26 25.02 -11.60
CA GLN A 717 1.21 23.56 -11.64
C GLN A 717 2.09 22.96 -10.55
N TRP A 718 1.59 22.83 -9.32
CA TRP A 718 2.38 22.44 -8.14
C TRP A 718 3.26 21.19 -8.31
N ARG A 719 2.81 20.22 -9.11
CA ARG A 719 3.59 19.00 -9.42
C ARG A 719 4.91 19.28 -10.14
N THR A 720 4.99 20.33 -10.97
CA THR A 720 6.19 20.60 -11.79
C THR A 720 7.37 21.08 -10.95
N LEU A 721 7.10 21.71 -9.81
CA LEU A 721 8.11 22.33 -8.93
C LEU A 721 9.14 21.33 -8.37
N TYR A 722 8.80 20.05 -8.34
CA TYR A 722 9.63 18.99 -7.78
C TYR A 722 9.90 17.85 -8.78
N LYS A 723 9.60 18.06 -10.08
CA LYS A 723 9.91 17.05 -11.11
C LYS A 723 11.41 17.05 -11.39
N PRO A 724 12.08 15.88 -11.37
CA PRO A 724 13.47 15.76 -11.81
C PRO A 724 13.65 16.33 -13.24
N PRO A 725 14.77 17.01 -13.53
CA PRO A 725 16.01 17.05 -12.73
C PRO A 725 16.15 18.25 -11.79
N LEU A 726 15.06 18.92 -11.40
CA LEU A 726 15.07 19.99 -10.39
C LEU A 726 15.58 19.51 -9.02
N LYS A 727 16.45 20.31 -8.39
CA LYS A 727 16.89 20.09 -7.01
C LYS A 727 15.74 20.35 -6.04
N LYS A 728 15.63 19.52 -4.99
CA LYS A 728 14.60 19.67 -3.95
C LYS A 728 14.61 21.06 -3.30
N ARG A 729 15.80 21.62 -3.01
CA ARG A 729 15.94 22.99 -2.44
C ARG A 729 15.43 24.09 -3.39
N THR A 730 15.62 23.92 -4.69
CA THR A 730 15.08 24.84 -5.70
C THR A 730 13.55 24.74 -5.74
N GLY A 731 13.00 23.53 -5.66
CA GLY A 731 11.56 23.31 -5.49
C GLY A 731 11.00 23.92 -4.21
N ASP A 732 11.72 23.79 -3.08
CA ASP A 732 11.32 24.41 -1.80
C ASP A 732 11.32 25.94 -1.89
N LEU A 733 12.36 26.55 -2.47
CA LEU A 733 12.40 28.00 -2.71
C LEU A 733 11.23 28.43 -3.59
N GLN A 734 10.98 27.70 -4.66
CA GLN A 734 9.90 27.99 -5.59
C GLN A 734 8.52 27.89 -4.94
N TRP A 735 8.31 26.88 -4.11
CA TRP A 735 7.10 26.74 -3.30
C TRP A 735 6.96 27.91 -2.30
N ARG A 736 8.07 28.36 -1.68
CA ARG A 736 8.06 29.53 -0.79
C ARG A 736 7.71 30.81 -1.55
N ILE A 737 8.22 31.00 -2.76
CA ILE A 737 7.88 32.15 -3.60
C ILE A 737 6.39 32.18 -3.86
N LEU A 738 5.80 31.08 -4.31
CA LEU A 738 4.37 30.99 -4.63
C LEU A 738 3.48 31.23 -3.41
N HIS A 739 3.92 30.84 -2.21
CA HIS A 739 3.19 31.05 -0.95
C HIS A 739 3.50 32.37 -0.24
N GLY A 740 4.40 33.21 -0.74
CA GLY A 740 4.80 34.41 -0.01
C GLY A 740 5.75 34.17 1.17
N ALA A 741 6.25 32.94 1.35
CA ALA A 741 7.02 32.49 2.50
C ALA A 741 8.52 32.87 2.43
N ILE A 742 8.82 34.11 2.04
CA ILE A 742 10.16 34.68 1.94
C ILE A 742 10.27 35.87 2.90
N ALA A 743 11.38 35.93 3.64
CA ALA A 743 11.69 37.02 4.57
C ALA A 743 12.07 38.31 3.80
N THR A 744 11.08 39.02 3.26
CA THR A 744 11.29 40.32 2.60
C THR A 744 11.36 41.43 3.64
N ASN A 745 12.04 42.54 3.33
CA ASN A 745 12.19 43.62 4.31
C ASN A 745 10.84 44.24 4.70
N ALA A 746 9.90 44.35 3.77
CA ALA A 746 8.55 44.83 4.08
C ALA A 746 7.77 43.89 5.03
N PHE A 747 8.03 42.58 4.98
CA PHE A 747 7.45 41.63 5.93
C PHE A 747 8.18 41.68 7.27
N LEU A 748 9.51 41.72 7.25
CA LEU A 748 10.33 41.77 8.46
C LEU A 748 10.12 43.05 9.26
N SER A 749 9.86 44.19 8.61
CA SER A 749 9.57 45.46 9.28
C SER A 749 8.27 45.44 10.10
N VAL A 750 7.35 44.51 9.80
CA VAL A 750 6.14 44.26 10.60
C VAL A 750 6.47 43.47 11.86
N LEU A 751 7.44 42.55 11.79
CA LEU A 751 7.86 41.73 12.93
C LEU A 751 8.89 42.45 13.83
N ASN A 752 9.71 43.32 13.23
CA ASN A 752 10.74 44.07 13.92
C ASN A 752 10.86 45.47 13.29
N HIS A 753 10.40 46.49 14.02
CA HIS A 753 10.38 47.88 13.56
C HIS A 753 11.75 48.50 13.28
N SER A 754 12.86 47.86 13.71
CA SER A 754 14.22 48.29 13.35
C SER A 754 14.62 47.96 11.91
N VAL A 755 13.88 47.07 11.23
CA VAL A 755 14.17 46.69 9.85
C VAL A 755 13.53 47.71 8.90
N VAL A 756 14.34 48.34 8.04
CA VAL A 756 13.86 49.27 7.02
C VAL A 756 13.15 48.49 5.91
N LYS A 757 11.92 48.88 5.55
CA LYS A 757 11.07 48.21 4.53
C LYS A 757 11.61 48.26 3.09
N GLU A 758 12.62 49.09 2.86
CA GLU A 758 13.15 49.40 1.52
C GLU A 758 14.11 48.32 1.01
N CYS A 759 14.16 48.20 -0.32
CA CYS A 759 15.01 47.28 -1.03
C CYS A 759 16.46 47.80 -1.02
N PRO A 760 17.44 46.98 -0.60
CA PRO A 760 18.84 47.39 -0.47
C PRO A 760 19.54 47.67 -1.82
N PHE A 761 18.82 47.50 -2.94
CA PHE A 761 19.33 47.69 -4.29
C PHE A 761 18.74 48.92 -5.00
N CYS A 762 17.50 49.31 -4.68
CA CYS A 762 16.82 50.38 -5.43
C CYS A 762 15.92 51.29 -4.58
N GLY A 763 15.88 51.13 -3.25
CA GLY A 763 15.16 52.01 -2.34
C GLY A 763 13.62 51.88 -2.32
N LEU A 764 13.02 51.10 -3.22
CA LEU A 764 11.57 50.84 -3.22
C LEU A 764 11.18 49.84 -2.12
N THR A 765 9.93 49.85 -1.66
CA THR A 765 9.42 48.87 -0.68
C THR A 765 9.63 47.44 -1.16
N GLU A 766 10.33 46.63 -0.36
CA GLU A 766 10.73 45.28 -0.74
C GLU A 766 9.63 44.24 -0.42
N SER A 767 8.66 44.15 -1.32
CA SER A 767 7.66 43.06 -1.32
C SER A 767 8.18 41.81 -2.04
N ILE A 768 7.48 40.68 -1.93
CA ILE A 768 7.87 39.47 -2.67
C ILE A 768 7.75 39.65 -4.19
N PHE A 769 6.79 40.46 -4.63
CA PHE A 769 6.61 40.88 -6.02
C PHE A 769 7.83 41.69 -6.48
N HIS A 770 8.26 42.63 -5.64
CA HIS A 770 9.44 43.44 -5.93
C HIS A 770 10.70 42.59 -6.10
N VAL A 771 10.96 41.67 -5.15
CA VAL A 771 12.18 40.84 -5.13
C VAL A 771 12.34 39.97 -6.37
N PHE A 772 11.24 39.45 -6.92
CA PHE A 772 11.28 38.44 -7.99
C PHE A 772 10.79 38.93 -9.35
N THR A 773 10.10 40.07 -9.48
CA THR A 773 9.61 40.55 -10.79
C THR A 773 9.85 42.03 -11.08
N GLU A 774 9.90 42.91 -10.08
CA GLU A 774 9.84 44.37 -10.34
C GLU A 774 11.16 45.12 -10.08
N CYS A 775 12.09 44.52 -9.34
CA CYS A 775 13.34 45.19 -9.00
C CYS A 775 14.20 45.45 -10.25
N ARG A 776 14.72 46.69 -10.38
CA ARG A 776 15.58 47.12 -11.51
C ARG A 776 16.80 46.22 -11.73
N ARG A 777 17.30 45.56 -10.68
CA ARG A 777 18.45 44.62 -10.78
C ARG A 777 18.15 43.35 -11.58
N LEU A 778 16.88 43.08 -11.90
CA LEU A 778 16.46 41.87 -12.60
C LEU A 778 16.47 42.00 -14.12
N THR A 779 16.65 43.22 -14.65
CA THR A 779 16.60 43.50 -16.10
C THR A 779 17.56 42.60 -16.88
N ASP A 780 18.82 42.47 -16.43
CA ASP A 780 19.82 41.69 -17.16
C ASP A 780 19.54 40.18 -17.15
N ILE A 781 19.08 39.64 -16.01
CA ILE A 781 18.75 38.22 -15.93
C ILE A 781 17.50 37.89 -16.75
N PHE A 782 16.52 38.78 -16.81
CA PHE A 782 15.36 38.59 -17.69
C PHE A 782 15.73 38.71 -19.17
N ASN A 783 16.63 39.62 -19.54
CA ASN A 783 17.14 39.69 -20.92
C ASN A 783 17.87 38.39 -21.31
N VAL A 784 18.67 37.81 -20.42
CA VAL A 784 19.32 36.52 -20.63
C VAL A 784 18.29 35.39 -20.77
N LEU A 785 17.31 35.32 -19.87
CA LEU A 785 16.27 34.29 -19.92
C LEU A 785 15.42 34.41 -21.19
N THR A 786 15.05 35.62 -21.63
CA THR A 786 14.33 35.84 -22.90
C THR A 786 15.10 35.28 -24.08
N ARG A 787 16.41 35.54 -24.17
CA ARG A 787 17.25 34.99 -25.25
C ARG A 787 17.31 33.47 -25.19
N VAL A 788 17.50 32.90 -24.00
CA VAL A 788 17.55 31.44 -23.82
C VAL A 788 16.22 30.79 -24.20
N PHE A 789 15.09 31.36 -23.76
CA PHE A 789 13.75 30.86 -24.07
C PHE A 789 13.45 30.90 -25.58
N ASN A 790 13.88 31.96 -26.27
CA ASN A 790 13.76 32.08 -27.72
C ASN A 790 14.53 30.96 -28.47
N LEU A 791 15.67 30.47 -27.95
CA LEU A 791 16.37 29.32 -28.54
C LEU A 791 15.53 28.05 -28.52
N PHE A 792 14.67 27.90 -27.52
CA PHE A 792 13.72 26.78 -27.42
C PHE A 792 12.39 27.06 -28.14
N GLY A 793 12.25 28.20 -28.85
CA GLY A 793 11.00 28.61 -29.48
C GLY A 793 9.87 28.86 -28.47
N VAL A 794 10.19 29.33 -27.26
CA VAL A 794 9.21 29.65 -26.20
C VAL A 794 9.33 31.13 -25.85
N ILE A 795 8.20 31.82 -25.66
CA ILE A 795 8.21 33.22 -25.21
C ILE A 795 8.41 33.26 -23.69
N PHE A 796 9.40 34.02 -23.23
CA PHE A 796 9.59 34.28 -21.81
C PHE A 796 8.59 35.33 -21.31
N THR A 797 7.88 35.02 -20.22
CA THR A 797 6.91 35.93 -19.60
C THR A 797 7.09 35.93 -18.08
N ALA A 798 6.72 37.02 -17.41
CA ALA A 798 6.77 37.08 -15.94
C ALA A 798 5.88 36.01 -15.26
N PRO A 799 4.66 35.70 -15.74
CA PRO A 799 3.89 34.56 -15.24
C PRO A 799 4.58 33.21 -15.48
N GLY A 800 5.18 33.00 -16.64
CA GLY A 800 5.96 31.79 -16.95
C GLY A 800 7.19 31.67 -16.06
N PHE A 801 7.83 32.80 -15.72
CA PHE A 801 8.90 32.85 -14.74
C PHE A 801 8.37 32.44 -13.36
N ILE A 802 7.30 33.05 -12.83
CA ILE A 802 6.80 32.77 -11.48
C ILE A 802 6.19 31.37 -11.35
N CYS A 803 5.27 30.95 -12.23
CA CYS A 803 4.59 29.66 -12.15
C CYS A 803 5.40 28.49 -12.72
N GLY A 804 6.42 28.78 -13.54
CA GLY A 804 7.14 27.79 -14.33
C GLY A 804 6.46 27.52 -15.68
N VAL A 805 7.19 26.84 -16.57
CA VAL A 805 6.66 26.43 -17.88
C VAL A 805 5.72 25.24 -17.72
N GLY A 806 4.51 25.37 -18.27
CA GLY A 806 3.49 24.32 -18.26
C GLY A 806 3.99 23.02 -18.88
N PHE A 807 3.62 21.89 -18.29
CA PHE A 807 4.11 20.58 -18.71
C PHE A 807 3.27 20.00 -19.86
N LYS A 808 3.84 19.89 -21.07
CA LYS A 808 3.25 19.14 -22.19
C LYS A 808 3.92 17.77 -22.33
N LYS A 809 3.15 16.71 -22.52
CA LYS A 809 3.66 15.32 -22.58
C LYS A 809 4.62 15.11 -23.77
N THR A 810 4.33 15.76 -24.90
CA THR A 810 5.12 15.75 -26.14
C THR A 810 6.45 16.49 -26.02
N GLU A 811 6.54 17.53 -25.19
CA GLU A 811 7.74 18.37 -25.01
C GLU A 811 8.38 18.20 -23.61
N LYS A 812 8.31 16.99 -23.06
CA LYS A 812 8.67 16.72 -21.65
C LYS A 812 10.11 17.11 -21.28
N ALA A 813 11.09 16.87 -22.15
CA ALA A 813 12.49 17.22 -21.92
C ALA A 813 12.66 18.75 -21.87
N LYS A 814 12.15 19.44 -22.89
CA LYS A 814 12.11 20.91 -23.02
C LYS A 814 11.51 21.58 -21.79
N CYS A 815 10.29 21.18 -21.40
CA CYS A 815 9.60 21.77 -20.25
C CYS A 815 10.38 21.57 -18.94
N ARG A 816 11.06 20.42 -18.76
CA ARG A 816 11.87 20.14 -17.57
C ARG A 816 13.10 21.03 -17.53
N LEU A 817 13.79 21.15 -18.66
CA LEU A 817 15.03 21.93 -18.78
C LEU A 817 14.76 23.42 -18.55
N LEU A 818 13.74 23.99 -19.19
CA LEU A 818 13.34 25.38 -18.97
C LEU A 818 12.98 25.66 -17.50
N ASN A 819 12.28 24.73 -16.85
CA ASN A 819 11.96 24.87 -15.42
C ASN A 819 13.21 24.78 -14.52
N VAL A 820 14.23 24.00 -14.89
CA VAL A 820 15.54 24.02 -14.20
C VAL A 820 16.21 25.37 -14.32
N LEU A 821 16.26 25.94 -15.53
CA LEU A 821 16.90 27.23 -15.77
C LEU A 821 16.21 28.38 -15.02
N ILE A 822 14.87 28.40 -15.01
CA ILE A 822 14.07 29.33 -14.19
C ILE A 822 14.37 29.11 -12.70
N GLY A 823 14.42 27.86 -12.24
CA GLY A 823 14.68 27.52 -10.85
C GLY A 823 16.04 28.02 -10.38
N GLU A 824 17.09 27.81 -11.17
CA GLU A 824 18.43 28.33 -10.87
C GLU A 824 18.48 29.86 -10.93
N ALA A 825 17.69 30.50 -11.79
CA ALA A 825 17.60 31.97 -11.84
C ALA A 825 16.99 32.54 -10.56
N LYS A 826 15.88 31.96 -10.09
CA LYS A 826 15.26 32.32 -8.80
C LYS A 826 16.20 32.09 -7.62
N MET A 827 16.94 30.98 -7.63
CA MET A 827 17.94 30.70 -6.61
C MET A 827 19.04 31.78 -6.62
N SER A 828 19.49 32.20 -7.80
CA SER A 828 20.52 33.25 -7.94
C SER A 828 20.02 34.61 -7.44
N ILE A 829 18.78 34.98 -7.77
CA ILE A 829 18.12 36.19 -7.24
C ILE A 829 18.04 36.15 -5.71
N TYR A 830 17.68 34.99 -5.14
CA TYR A 830 17.60 34.79 -3.70
C TYR A 830 18.97 34.88 -3.01
N LEU A 831 19.98 34.18 -3.53
CA LEU A 831 21.33 34.12 -2.97
C LEU A 831 21.99 35.50 -2.98
N THR A 832 21.99 36.19 -4.13
CA THR A 832 22.58 37.54 -4.25
C THR A 832 21.90 38.56 -3.33
N ARG A 833 20.58 38.45 -3.11
CA ARG A 833 19.87 39.25 -2.12
C ARG A 833 20.32 38.92 -0.70
N ARG A 834 20.33 37.64 -0.33
CA ARG A 834 20.71 37.18 1.01
C ARG A 834 22.14 37.63 1.34
N ASP A 835 23.07 37.43 0.41
CA ASP A 835 24.48 37.74 0.62
C ASP A 835 24.67 39.26 0.80
N ARG A 836 23.97 40.09 0.02
CA ARG A 836 23.95 41.55 0.21
C ARG A 836 23.45 41.96 1.61
N LEU A 837 22.39 41.33 2.11
CA LEU A 837 21.85 41.60 3.45
C LEU A 837 22.78 41.13 4.58
N GLN A 838 23.65 40.17 4.31
CA GLN A 838 24.63 39.64 5.26
C GLN A 838 26.01 40.27 5.14
N GLY A 839 26.17 41.33 4.31
CA GLY A 839 27.48 41.95 4.06
C GLY A 839 28.45 41.09 3.24
N GLY A 840 27.95 40.06 2.55
CA GLY A 840 28.72 39.17 1.70
C GLY A 840 29.00 39.73 0.29
N PRO A 841 29.62 38.92 -0.59
CA PRO A 841 30.07 39.36 -1.91
C PRO A 841 28.91 39.81 -2.81
N THR A 842 29.10 40.94 -3.51
CA THR A 842 28.09 41.57 -4.37
C THR A 842 28.12 41.01 -5.80
N LEU A 843 27.92 39.70 -5.93
CA LEU A 843 27.71 39.10 -7.26
C LEU A 843 26.36 39.54 -7.82
N ASP A 844 26.32 39.84 -9.12
CA ASP A 844 25.06 40.10 -9.80
C ASP A 844 24.30 38.78 -10.07
N PRO A 845 22.96 38.82 -10.23
CA PRO A 845 22.15 37.63 -10.45
C PRO A 845 22.54 36.81 -11.70
N VAL A 846 23.03 37.45 -12.76
CA VAL A 846 23.40 36.76 -14.02
C VAL A 846 24.67 35.95 -13.82
N THR A 847 25.67 36.53 -13.16
CA THR A 847 26.93 35.85 -12.84
C THR A 847 26.68 34.65 -11.93
N GLN A 848 25.90 34.82 -10.85
CA GLN A 848 25.53 33.70 -9.97
C GLN A 848 24.75 32.60 -10.71
N TRP A 849 23.83 32.98 -11.60
CA TRP A 849 23.06 32.04 -12.40
C TRP A 849 23.94 31.21 -13.34
N ARG A 850 24.89 31.86 -14.02
CA ARG A 850 25.88 31.19 -14.88
C ARG A 850 26.68 30.17 -14.08
N TYR A 851 27.18 30.53 -12.89
CA TYR A 851 27.90 29.58 -12.04
C TYR A 851 27.05 28.37 -11.64
N ASN A 852 25.81 28.61 -11.20
CA ASN A 852 24.90 27.55 -10.78
C ASN A 852 24.59 26.56 -11.92
N VAL A 853 24.28 27.07 -13.12
CA VAL A 853 23.97 26.23 -14.29
C VAL A 853 25.21 25.47 -14.77
N LYS A 854 26.37 26.14 -14.87
CA LYS A 854 27.64 25.49 -15.27
C LYS A 854 28.03 24.35 -14.32
N ALA A 855 27.98 24.61 -13.02
CA ALA A 855 28.27 23.60 -12.01
C ALA A 855 27.28 22.42 -12.09
N ARG A 856 26.00 22.70 -12.32
CA ARG A 856 24.96 21.67 -12.48
C ARG A 856 25.22 20.77 -13.67
N LEU A 857 25.49 21.34 -14.84
CA LEU A 857 25.76 20.58 -16.07
C LEU A 857 27.01 19.70 -15.91
N ARG A 858 28.09 20.23 -15.31
CA ARG A 858 29.31 19.45 -15.06
C ARG A 858 29.06 18.25 -14.13
N LEU A 859 28.31 18.45 -13.04
CA LEU A 859 28.01 17.38 -12.09
C LEU A 859 27.17 16.26 -12.74
N GLU A 860 26.12 16.63 -13.47
CA GLU A 860 25.24 15.66 -14.14
C GLU A 860 26.01 14.93 -15.24
N PHE A 861 26.83 15.64 -16.02
CA PHE A 861 27.71 15.02 -17.02
C PHE A 861 28.67 14.01 -16.39
N CYS A 862 29.35 14.36 -15.30
CA CYS A 862 30.24 13.45 -14.59
C CYS A 862 29.49 12.21 -14.07
N PHE A 863 28.31 12.39 -13.47
CA PHE A 863 27.49 11.28 -12.96
C PHE A 863 27.08 10.32 -14.09
N HIS A 864 26.56 10.85 -15.20
CA HIS A 864 26.13 10.05 -16.34
C HIS A 864 27.30 9.38 -17.07
N ARG A 865 28.45 10.04 -17.13
CA ARG A 865 29.68 9.46 -17.68
C ARG A 865 30.18 8.28 -16.84
N VAL A 866 30.18 8.40 -15.51
CA VAL A 866 30.62 7.34 -14.59
C VAL A 866 29.65 6.16 -14.59
N THR A 867 28.35 6.41 -14.70
CA THR A 867 27.32 5.36 -14.71
C THR A 867 27.10 4.72 -16.09
N GLY A 868 27.87 5.10 -17.11
CA GLY A 868 27.75 4.57 -18.48
C GLY A 868 26.51 5.04 -19.24
N ASN A 869 25.75 6.02 -18.72
CA ASN A 869 24.46 6.46 -19.26
C ASN A 869 24.57 7.84 -19.93
N ILE A 870 25.51 8.02 -20.86
CA ILE A 870 25.76 9.32 -21.50
C ILE A 870 24.62 9.76 -22.43
N ASP A 871 23.98 8.80 -23.10
CA ASP A 871 22.85 9.08 -24.00
C ASP A 871 21.67 9.70 -23.23
N VAL A 872 21.46 9.27 -21.98
CA VAL A 872 20.45 9.85 -21.09
C VAL A 872 20.79 11.30 -20.73
N PHE A 873 22.08 11.64 -20.59
CA PHE A 873 22.51 13.01 -20.38
C PHE A 873 22.22 13.87 -21.62
N GLU A 874 22.57 13.40 -22.82
CA GLU A 874 22.34 14.12 -24.07
C GLU A 874 20.84 14.40 -24.31
N GLN A 875 20.01 13.37 -24.13
CA GLN A 875 18.55 13.50 -24.26
C GLN A 875 17.94 14.51 -23.27
N GLN A 876 18.52 14.67 -22.08
CA GLN A 876 17.95 15.52 -21.02
C GLN A 876 18.54 16.94 -20.99
N TRP A 877 19.83 17.10 -21.29
CA TRP A 877 20.59 18.32 -21.04
C TRP A 877 21.20 18.94 -22.29
N ALA A 878 21.48 18.16 -23.33
CA ALA A 878 22.04 18.68 -24.59
C ALA A 878 20.93 19.19 -25.53
N GLN A 879 19.76 18.52 -25.56
CA GLN A 879 18.56 18.81 -26.35
C GLN A 879 18.81 19.70 -27.59
N GLU A 880 19.02 19.07 -28.75
CA GLU A 880 19.31 19.73 -30.03
C GLU A 880 20.58 20.62 -30.01
N GLU A 881 21.54 20.28 -29.14
CA GLU A 881 22.79 21.02 -28.92
C GLU A 881 22.62 22.48 -28.48
N LEU A 882 21.44 22.87 -27.97
CA LEU A 882 21.11 24.28 -27.69
C LEU A 882 21.79 24.84 -26.42
N LEU A 883 22.03 23.99 -25.41
CA LEU A 883 22.70 24.39 -24.16
C LEU A 883 24.14 23.91 -24.08
N CYS A 884 24.37 22.67 -24.51
CA CYS A 884 25.67 22.03 -24.47
C CYS A 884 25.72 20.89 -25.48
N ARG A 885 26.93 20.55 -25.90
CA ARG A 885 27.22 19.42 -26.79
C ARG A 885 28.31 18.53 -26.17
N VAL A 886 28.17 17.22 -26.34
CA VAL A 886 29.18 16.26 -25.91
C VAL A 886 30.16 16.03 -27.06
N LEU A 887 31.46 16.09 -26.76
CA LEU A 887 32.51 15.95 -27.76
C LEU A 887 33.17 14.57 -27.67
N GLY A 888 33.42 13.98 -28.85
CA GLY A 888 33.93 12.61 -29.03
C GLY A 888 35.34 12.32 -28.49
N VAL A 889 35.63 11.01 -28.42
CA VAL A 889 36.80 10.26 -27.89
C VAL A 889 37.18 10.55 -26.43
N GLN A 890 37.21 11.80 -25.99
CA GLN A 890 37.56 12.16 -24.60
C GLN A 890 36.34 12.26 -23.65
N LYS A 891 35.10 12.10 -24.17
CA LYS A 891 33.83 12.33 -23.45
C LYS A 891 33.93 13.61 -22.62
N SER A 892 34.07 14.76 -23.29
CA SER A 892 34.07 16.09 -22.69
C SER A 892 32.80 16.87 -23.09
N ILE A 893 32.42 17.88 -22.30
CA ILE A 893 31.22 18.70 -22.54
C ILE A 893 31.63 20.12 -22.94
N LYS A 894 31.08 20.63 -24.05
CA LYS A 894 31.20 22.03 -24.47
C LYS A 894 29.89 22.75 -24.21
N LEU A 895 29.96 23.90 -23.53
CA LEU A 895 28.80 24.75 -23.28
C LEU A 895 28.62 25.75 -24.42
N GLU A 896 27.37 26.01 -24.81
CA GLU A 896 27.08 26.86 -25.96
C GLU A 896 27.33 28.36 -25.73
N LYS A 897 27.38 29.12 -26.84
CA LYS A 897 27.66 30.57 -26.87
C LYS A 897 26.71 31.40 -25.99
N CYS A 898 25.52 30.89 -25.69
CA CYS A 898 24.55 31.50 -24.77
C CYS A 898 25.13 31.77 -23.37
N PHE A 899 26.21 31.08 -22.97
CA PHE A 899 26.91 31.27 -21.70
C PHE A 899 28.15 32.20 -21.76
N HIS A 900 28.52 32.75 -22.93
CA HIS A 900 29.87 33.31 -23.20
C HIS A 900 29.90 34.80 -23.63
N MET A 901 28.81 35.54 -23.56
CA MET A 901 28.86 37.00 -23.79
C MET A 901 29.39 37.73 -22.55
N GLY A 902 30.72 37.91 -22.50
CA GLY A 902 31.45 38.72 -21.51
C GLY A 902 32.67 38.01 -20.91
N LYS A 903 33.81 38.05 -21.63
CA LYS A 903 35.15 37.49 -21.33
C LYS A 903 35.26 35.95 -21.14
N PRO A 904 36.24 35.27 -21.79
CA PRO A 904 36.58 33.89 -21.48
C PRO A 904 37.31 33.85 -20.14
N PHE A 905 36.88 33.00 -19.21
CA PHE A 905 37.52 32.87 -17.88
C PHE A 905 38.22 31.53 -17.67
N PHE A 906 38.38 30.68 -18.68
CA PHE A 906 39.18 29.45 -18.59
C PHE A 906 39.75 29.05 -19.95
N ASP A 907 40.91 29.58 -20.30
CA ASP A 907 41.88 28.95 -21.19
C ASP A 907 43.15 28.73 -20.36
N SER A 908 43.13 27.71 -19.51
CA SER A 908 44.30 27.00 -18.96
C SER A 908 43.85 26.23 -17.72
N ASP A 909 43.51 24.96 -17.87
CA ASP A 909 43.69 23.97 -16.80
C ASP A 909 43.74 22.58 -17.46
N GLN A 910 44.86 22.38 -18.17
CA GLN A 910 45.31 21.09 -18.67
C GLN A 910 46.14 20.34 -17.60
N GLY A 911 46.07 20.76 -16.34
CA GLY A 911 46.94 20.32 -15.26
C GLY A 911 46.18 19.88 -14.02
N CYS A 912 45.29 18.89 -14.11
CA CYS A 912 44.91 18.08 -12.95
C CYS A 912 44.26 16.75 -13.36
N ILE A 913 44.96 15.97 -14.20
CA ILE A 913 44.73 14.52 -14.29
C ILE A 913 46.09 13.89 -14.06
N ASP A 914 46.42 13.71 -12.78
CA ASP A 914 47.61 12.99 -12.39
C ASP A 914 47.47 11.54 -12.85
N LYS A 915 48.38 11.13 -13.74
CA LYS A 915 48.47 9.78 -14.31
C LYS A 915 49.02 8.84 -13.23
N ARG A 916 48.24 8.46 -12.22
CA ARG A 916 48.55 7.33 -11.31
C ARG A 916 47.34 6.95 -10.45
N LYS A 917 46.51 6.04 -10.98
CA LYS A 917 45.78 4.95 -10.28
C LYS A 917 44.71 4.39 -11.24
N LYS A 918 45.02 3.25 -11.85
CA LYS A 918 44.02 2.37 -12.46
C LYS A 918 43.33 1.64 -11.29
N ASN A 919 42.00 1.75 -11.24
CA ASN A 919 41.03 1.15 -10.30
C ASN A 919 40.31 2.20 -9.45
N PHE A 920 39.15 2.64 -9.94
CA PHE A 920 38.15 3.40 -9.19
C PHE A 920 37.23 2.43 -8.46
N SER A 921 37.12 2.56 -7.14
CA SER A 921 36.16 1.78 -6.33
C SER A 921 34.98 2.64 -5.90
N PHE A 922 33.90 2.00 -5.43
CA PHE A 922 32.65 2.64 -5.01
C PHE A 922 32.84 3.66 -3.86
N GLU A 923 33.96 3.60 -3.13
CA GLU A 923 34.33 4.55 -2.06
C GLU A 923 34.78 5.93 -2.59
N ASP A 924 35.30 6.01 -3.84
CA ASP A 924 35.72 7.27 -4.45
C ASP A 924 34.53 8.17 -4.84
N LEU A 925 33.36 7.57 -5.09
CA LEU A 925 32.10 8.30 -5.30
C LEU A 925 31.63 9.00 -4.01
N PHE A 926 31.98 8.44 -2.85
CA PHE A 926 31.75 9.05 -1.54
C PHE A 926 32.72 10.21 -1.30
N CYS A 927 33.98 10.08 -1.77
CA CYS A 927 34.99 11.13 -1.70
C CYS A 927 34.68 12.35 -2.59
N CYS A 928 34.08 12.19 -3.78
CA CYS A 928 33.61 13.35 -4.57
C CYS A 928 32.42 14.09 -3.90
N THR A 929 31.65 13.39 -3.06
CA THR A 929 30.60 14.02 -2.23
C THR A 929 31.22 14.76 -1.03
N LEU A 930 32.38 14.31 -0.55
CA LEU A 930 33.19 14.95 0.49
C LEU A 930 34.11 16.09 -0.01
N CYS A 931 34.49 16.13 -1.30
CA CYS A 931 35.16 17.30 -1.88
C CYS A 931 34.27 18.55 -1.82
N PHE A 932 32.94 18.38 -1.78
CA PHE A 932 31.98 19.46 -1.51
C PHE A 932 32.03 20.01 -0.08
N LEU A 933 32.62 19.26 0.87
CA LEU A 933 32.88 19.72 2.24
C LEU A 933 34.26 20.41 2.37
N SER A 934 35.20 20.19 1.45
CA SER A 934 36.55 20.77 1.54
C SER A 934 36.64 22.25 1.13
N SER A 935 35.67 22.79 0.40
CA SER A 935 35.60 24.23 0.11
C SER A 935 34.88 25.05 1.20
N PHE A 936 34.56 24.44 2.36
CA PHE A 936 33.92 25.13 3.50
C PHE A 936 34.79 25.18 4.76
N VAL A 937 36.03 24.69 4.73
CA VAL A 937 36.93 24.63 5.91
C VAL A 937 37.80 25.89 6.08
N LEU A 938 37.60 26.95 5.28
CA LEU A 938 38.24 28.26 5.50
C LEU A 938 37.39 29.25 6.33
N LEU A 939 36.53 28.75 7.21
CA LEU A 939 35.86 29.56 8.23
C LEU A 939 35.91 28.82 9.57
N PHE A 940 36.65 29.43 10.50
CA PHE A 940 36.85 29.06 11.92
C PHE A 940 38.00 28.11 12.24
N SER A 941 39.22 28.63 12.11
CA SER A 941 40.33 28.30 13.01
C SER A 941 40.28 29.22 14.23
N PHE A 942 39.93 28.68 15.40
CA PHE A 942 40.47 29.10 16.70
C PHE A 942 40.67 27.84 17.53
N GLY A 943 41.87 27.73 18.12
CA GLY A 943 42.46 26.50 18.64
C GLY A 943 41.85 25.91 19.92
N PRO A 944 42.38 24.76 20.35
CA PRO A 944 41.81 23.90 21.38
C PRO A 944 42.35 24.26 22.77
N LEU A 945 41.48 24.23 23.78
CA LEU A 945 41.90 23.97 25.16
C LEU A 945 40.98 22.92 25.77
N ALA A 946 41.63 21.90 26.31
CA ALA A 946 41.06 20.68 26.80
C ALA A 946 40.56 20.79 28.25
N SER A 947 39.75 19.79 28.59
CA SER A 947 39.65 19.10 29.88
C SER A 947 38.66 19.60 30.96
N SER A 948 37.75 18.67 31.29
CA SER A 948 37.40 18.21 32.64
C SER A 948 36.04 18.61 33.27
N PHE A 949 35.43 17.58 33.89
CA PHE A 949 34.35 17.52 34.89
C PHE A 949 32.86 17.48 34.47
N LEU A 950 32.28 16.29 34.61
CA LEU A 950 30.94 16.01 35.20
C LEU A 950 31.01 16.26 36.74
N PRO A 951 29.90 16.31 37.55
CA PRO A 951 28.48 15.99 37.29
C PRO A 951 27.43 16.95 37.95
N GLN A 952 26.14 16.55 37.87
CA GLN A 952 24.99 16.83 38.77
C GLN A 952 23.88 17.81 38.30
N SER A 953 22.65 17.27 38.29
CA SER A 953 21.33 17.92 38.26
C SER A 953 21.00 18.64 39.60
N PRO A 954 19.86 19.35 39.82
CA PRO A 954 18.64 19.53 39.01
C PRO A 954 18.06 20.99 38.96
N LEU A 955 16.97 21.17 38.19
CA LEU A 955 15.92 22.21 38.31
C LEU A 955 16.31 23.70 38.25
N GLN A 956 15.87 24.40 37.18
CA GLN A 956 14.97 25.59 37.26
C GLN A 956 14.74 26.20 35.85
N PHE A 957 13.47 26.30 35.46
CA PHE A 957 12.98 27.31 34.52
C PHE A 957 13.13 28.70 35.17
N PRO A 958 13.44 29.80 34.46
CA PRO A 958 12.46 30.44 33.57
C PRO A 958 13.04 31.10 32.29
N TRP A 959 12.12 31.29 31.34
CA TRP A 959 12.01 32.35 30.32
C TRP A 959 13.20 33.30 30.12
N HIS A 960 13.65 33.48 28.87
CA HIS A 960 13.65 34.78 28.21
C HIS A 960 13.84 34.64 26.69
N LEU A 961 12.96 35.31 25.96
CA LEU A 961 13.01 35.55 24.51
C LEU A 961 14.25 36.39 24.15
N PHE A 962 14.88 36.10 23.01
CA PHE A 962 15.07 37.02 21.86
C PHE A 962 15.63 36.25 20.65
#